data_AF-A0A182TVC1-F1
#
_entry.id   AF-A0A182TVC1-F1
#
_cell.length_a   1.000
_cell.length_b   1.000
_cell.length_c   1.000
_cell.angle_alpha   90.00
_cell.angle_beta   90.00
_cell.angle_gamma   90.00
#
_symmetry.space_group_name_H-M   'P 1'
#
loop_
_entity.id
_entity.type
_entity.pdbx_description
1 polymer ?
#
loop_
_entity_poly.entity_id
_entity_poly.type
_entity_poly.pdbx_seq_one_letter_code
_entity_poly.pdbx_strand_id
1 'polypeptide(L)'
;MATHRKPQSTPPYAPEDEPAPSTSKRSKIEHDTVRSAPKTPDNGPTSGTSRKRDKSGTRSEHEDDTKKHGLQCFVPGILYQLKLQVLFVLNSWSWELKSFNIASEERMAGKFDDIVLEQVTVDGAISTIYIQAKHTTSDDATVNSTALVTGKSDQFLISKYFTSFLEMLQPVLGTREAQLVICTNSKLADEVKKVMEEYTFQWEHIQQTFRQINGRAWRFNQKEMVKHPKFKLLLEKLRTECSEGSRLAKALAEHIFEQKQINLKDPLFKKYRSAIVSSFLQQQNGKHYRWRQDLSTTLKDNFRAEFEKWYRALAGANTDVWEEIKRKQMIFSDGFLKLDKSASVEPATLPDGIVSDELINDFFNRLVLVTDTMNEDQLTELCQRQQQKPRGTVASRFINYNVTCVALEKLKHLNTAELDRSTIHSCLDLLNLKGACAKPRTQLERQLMQLNKEKLAATELYGSLDFLLNGEERSKLYTSDHTEMEAERILDLFFDQNDPESEFIIVDKAQYLAGRKTISNVHRQLNCSLVLVIVCPEGEELDPVYWETLELRAEEQKHQRMLIILNDKIETPSERFLVSDLEDEGRRVVREKVRLYGTHVLLGSLVESQDELRYLACLVQMCDKANRQPSLNDIRFKDVEGLYIMRRLMSRHSQHVARLLQYGLEMYREFDSPELQIHDLVKAPNKTVIGVLDAPGCGKTTYLKWLAKDLETIEPDSWIVRFCAIQYAKDFALLMGTQNTPRGPLNATRILFRFIYLLLNTEDINFSKREEIERIRERAFEYADAIIESDGTLTLDAEKVRSVSPETLALLRLFKAKYCANKLIVLFDGFDEIAPHYTETALALIGTLQGREGIRRLCVTSRPYGFQSLFEGNIDSLELVRLKTLTNADRTAYCRKYVDVHPLFMRFTEEERIKSADKISAIVEKSSNEYFMVPLFLKLGVEYIVDRVLSTNDIEAFLQPGLDLDESLILPSNKLLLMEYAIDRTFAIDSTDKEGKTEAASYIPKNRQEADRKMTTMKKIYSLLAMDSLHKDDLLDAEEQQTLNRYTDEILSGTEKPALVVRLYSGVAQFVHRMFAEYFVALWLYNNWNRSESIKFTVRKLLYNWDKEHEDYNVQCFLNAIVIQRCTHRHAALFSALINNQGDEVLRLYAEDPTAIHSADVFGRTPLHVAVVYFAVHENPSIWEFVQRVTDREGESATRAKDQFDFCFQTAIQYILGSKLLSTGGLAHVTNQ
;
A
#
# COMPACT_ATOMS: atom_id res chain seq x y z
N MET A 1 27.04 -52.35 -37.63
CA MET A 1 27.17 -53.65 -36.92
C MET A 1 25.87 -53.82 -36.13
N ALA A 2 25.03 -54.83 -36.32
CA ALA A 2 25.28 -56.29 -36.23
C ALA A 2 25.73 -56.65 -34.79
N THR A 3 25.07 -57.55 -34.04
CA THR A 3 24.24 -58.72 -34.41
C THR A 3 23.12 -59.05 -33.39
N HIS A 4 21.99 -59.60 -33.90
CA HIS A 4 21.26 -60.83 -33.50
C HIS A 4 21.19 -61.34 -32.02
N ARG A 5 20.17 -62.13 -31.59
CA ARG A 5 19.13 -62.92 -32.31
C ARG A 5 17.86 -63.23 -31.45
N LYS A 6 16.74 -63.45 -32.14
CA LYS A 6 15.51 -64.22 -31.74
C LYS A 6 15.78 -65.75 -31.83
N PRO A 7 14.87 -66.73 -31.53
CA PRO A 7 13.38 -66.75 -31.47
C PRO A 7 12.83 -67.32 -30.13
N GLN A 8 11.67 -67.99 -29.92
CA GLN A 8 10.54 -68.58 -30.72
C GLN A 8 9.28 -68.60 -29.79
N SER A 9 8.05 -69.04 -30.12
CA SER A 9 7.43 -69.72 -31.28
C SER A 9 5.97 -69.23 -31.53
N THR A 10 5.27 -69.83 -32.51
CA THR A 10 3.97 -69.42 -33.11
C THR A 10 3.10 -70.67 -33.43
N PRO A 11 1.87 -70.59 -34.01
CA PRO A 11 0.88 -69.51 -34.15
C PRO A 11 -0.38 -69.86 -33.27
N PRO A 12 -1.61 -70.28 -33.71
CA PRO A 12 -2.48 -69.94 -34.87
C PRO A 12 -4.01 -69.74 -34.56
N TYR A 13 -4.78 -69.40 -35.61
CA TYR A 13 -6.26 -69.50 -35.79
C TYR A 13 -7.25 -68.65 -34.97
N ALA A 14 -8.32 -68.23 -35.65
CA ALA A 14 -9.61 -67.73 -35.13
C ALA A 14 -10.72 -68.79 -35.43
N PRO A 15 -11.95 -68.72 -34.87
CA PRO A 15 -12.96 -67.76 -35.35
C PRO A 15 -13.91 -67.24 -34.24
N GLU A 16 -15.15 -66.90 -34.61
CA GLU A 16 -16.22 -66.26 -33.83
C GLU A 16 -17.11 -67.24 -33.02
N ASP A 17 -18.00 -66.64 -32.20
CA ASP A 17 -19.29 -67.13 -31.68
C ASP A 17 -19.45 -68.31 -30.67
N GLU A 18 -20.23 -67.97 -29.61
CA GLU A 18 -21.21 -68.80 -28.87
C GLU A 18 -20.77 -70.06 -28.05
N PRO A 19 -21.63 -70.60 -27.15
CA PRO A 19 -22.64 -69.93 -26.30
C PRO A 19 -22.54 -70.32 -24.79
N ALA A 20 -23.41 -69.72 -23.96
CA ALA A 20 -23.54 -70.04 -22.52
C ALA A 20 -24.24 -71.39 -22.25
N PRO A 21 -24.24 -71.87 -20.98
CA PRO A 21 -25.52 -71.82 -20.26
C PRO A 21 -25.45 -71.61 -18.72
N SER A 22 -26.21 -70.61 -18.24
CA SER A 22 -27.11 -70.65 -17.05
C SER A 22 -26.66 -71.32 -15.73
N THR A 23 -26.73 -70.71 -14.55
CA THR A 23 -27.91 -70.22 -13.78
C THR A 23 -27.39 -69.55 -12.48
N SER A 24 -28.10 -68.90 -11.55
CA SER A 24 -29.52 -68.80 -11.12
C SER A 24 -29.64 -67.64 -10.09
N LYS A 25 -30.75 -67.00 -9.66
CA LYS A 25 -32.21 -66.81 -9.92
C LYS A 25 -32.64 -65.69 -8.90
N ARG A 26 -33.81 -65.04 -8.82
CA ARG A 26 -35.17 -65.15 -9.42
C ARG A 26 -35.93 -63.79 -9.27
N SER A 27 -36.89 -63.52 -10.16
CA SER A 27 -38.21 -62.84 -10.01
C SER A 27 -38.64 -62.11 -8.71
N LYS A 28 -39.44 -61.03 -8.71
CA LYS A 28 -39.92 -60.04 -9.72
C LYS A 28 -40.27 -58.71 -8.95
N ILE A 29 -41.32 -57.87 -9.08
CA ILE A 29 -42.62 -57.74 -9.80
C ILE A 29 -42.98 -56.22 -9.95
N GLU A 30 -43.96 -55.86 -10.79
CA GLU A 30 -44.57 -54.51 -10.95
C GLU A 30 -45.48 -54.11 -9.73
N HIS A 31 -46.17 -52.96 -9.58
CA HIS A 31 -46.76 -51.99 -10.52
C HIS A 31 -47.02 -50.58 -9.89
N ASP A 32 -47.17 -49.59 -10.77
CA ASP A 32 -47.93 -48.32 -10.73
C ASP A 32 -48.56 -47.66 -9.48
N THR A 33 -48.43 -46.31 -9.48
CA THR A 33 -49.44 -45.26 -9.12
C THR A 33 -49.83 -44.89 -7.67
N VAL A 34 -49.58 -43.60 -7.36
CA VAL A 34 -50.55 -42.56 -6.89
C VAL A 34 -51.01 -42.49 -5.40
N ARG A 35 -50.67 -41.33 -4.79
CA ARG A 35 -51.35 -40.53 -3.72
C ARG A 35 -51.32 -40.93 -2.23
N SER A 36 -51.48 -39.85 -1.44
CA SER A 36 -52.02 -39.72 -0.06
C SER A 36 -51.15 -40.09 1.15
N ALA A 37 -50.81 -39.04 1.92
CA ALA A 37 -50.64 -39.02 3.38
C ALA A 37 -52.04 -39.13 4.09
N PRO A 38 -52.25 -38.86 5.40
CA PRO A 38 -51.32 -38.43 6.46
C PRO A 38 -51.57 -39.06 7.88
N LYS A 39 -50.91 -38.49 8.91
CA LYS A 39 -51.32 -38.33 10.33
C LYS A 39 -50.61 -39.12 11.46
N THR A 40 -50.52 -38.37 12.56
CA THR A 40 -50.19 -38.59 13.98
C THR A 40 -51.35 -39.36 14.72
N PRO A 41 -51.40 -39.57 16.07
CA PRO A 41 -50.57 -39.02 17.17
C PRO A 41 -50.25 -39.98 18.38
N ASP A 42 -49.57 -39.41 19.38
CA ASP A 42 -49.60 -39.62 20.86
C ASP A 42 -50.12 -40.92 21.50
N ASN A 43 -49.39 -41.44 22.51
CA ASN A 43 -49.71 -41.21 23.95
C ASN A 43 -48.73 -41.90 24.94
N GLY A 44 -48.79 -41.51 26.23
CA GLY A 44 -48.08 -42.14 27.36
C GLY A 44 -48.85 -43.31 28.03
N PRO A 45 -48.73 -43.61 29.35
CA PRO A 45 -48.30 -42.71 30.44
C PRO A 45 -47.39 -43.38 31.53
N THR A 46 -47.44 -42.84 32.75
CA THR A 46 -46.44 -42.91 33.84
C THR A 46 -46.62 -43.99 34.92
N SER A 47 -45.50 -44.34 35.58
CA SER A 47 -45.44 -44.54 37.05
C SER A 47 -44.02 -44.20 37.56
N GLY A 48 -43.78 -43.70 38.79
CA GLY A 48 -44.69 -43.11 39.79
C GLY A 48 -44.82 -43.93 41.08
N THR A 49 -44.57 -43.39 42.29
CA THR A 49 -44.05 -42.08 42.72
C THR A 49 -43.24 -42.22 44.04
N SER A 50 -42.46 -41.20 44.46
CA SER A 50 -41.59 -41.29 45.65
C SER A 50 -41.52 -40.00 46.51
N ARG A 51 -40.46 -39.87 47.33
CA ARG A 51 -40.30 -39.03 48.55
C ARG A 51 -38.83 -38.56 48.63
N LYS A 52 -38.36 -37.56 49.40
CA LYS A 52 -38.84 -36.51 50.37
C LYS A 52 -37.58 -35.61 50.60
N ARG A 53 -37.54 -34.40 51.17
CA ARG A 53 -38.39 -33.19 51.45
C ARG A 53 -37.38 -32.14 52.02
N ASP A 54 -37.64 -30.86 52.34
CA ASP A 54 -38.82 -30.00 52.45
C ASP A 54 -38.39 -28.51 52.40
N LYS A 55 -39.31 -27.58 52.06
CA LYS A 55 -39.11 -26.10 52.16
C LYS A 55 -37.97 -25.55 51.26
N SER A 56 -37.72 -24.24 51.08
CA SER A 56 -38.53 -22.99 51.17
C SER A 56 -37.82 -21.91 50.32
N GLY A 57 -38.39 -20.70 50.19
CA GLY A 57 -37.70 -19.57 49.56
C GLY A 57 -38.25 -18.20 49.97
N THR A 58 -37.67 -17.15 49.37
CA THR A 58 -38.17 -15.77 49.37
C THR A 58 -37.96 -15.18 47.97
N ARG A 59 -38.68 -14.12 47.61
CA ARG A 59 -38.69 -13.49 46.29
C ARG A 59 -38.19 -12.04 46.41
N SER A 60 -37.20 -11.66 45.60
CA SER A 60 -36.72 -10.28 45.41
C SER A 60 -36.21 -10.11 43.98
N GLU A 61 -36.28 -8.91 43.42
CA GLU A 61 -35.75 -8.62 42.08
C GLU A 61 -34.21 -8.65 42.02
N HIS A 62 -33.66 -8.89 40.82
CA HIS A 62 -32.61 -8.06 40.21
C HIS A 62 -32.53 -8.34 38.70
N GLU A 63 -31.91 -7.42 37.94
CA GLU A 63 -32.04 -7.30 36.48
C GLU A 63 -31.53 -8.51 35.65
N ASP A 64 -32.14 -8.70 34.48
CA ASP A 64 -31.64 -9.61 33.44
C ASP A 64 -30.59 -8.88 32.58
N ASP A 65 -29.35 -9.36 32.64
CA ASP A 65 -28.14 -8.66 32.17
C ASP A 65 -27.97 -8.72 30.64
N THR A 66 -28.80 -7.93 29.95
CA THR A 66 -28.81 -7.80 28.48
C THR A 66 -27.59 -7.03 27.98
N LYS A 67 -26.48 -7.77 27.83
CA LYS A 67 -25.15 -7.31 27.37
C LYS A 67 -25.20 -6.34 26.18
N LYS A 68 -24.95 -5.07 26.46
CA LYS A 68 -24.66 -4.06 25.44
C LYS A 68 -23.28 -4.34 24.83
N HIS A 69 -23.26 -4.72 23.55
CA HIS A 69 -22.04 -4.89 22.77
C HIS A 69 -22.14 -4.03 21.49
N GLY A 70 -21.38 -2.94 21.44
CA GLY A 70 -21.39 -1.94 20.37
C GLY A 70 -20.50 -0.74 20.69
N LEU A 71 -20.31 0.18 19.74
CA LEU A 71 -19.30 1.26 19.82
C LEU A 71 -19.41 2.17 21.06
N GLN A 72 -20.59 2.30 21.67
CA GLN A 72 -20.87 3.21 22.78
C GLN A 72 -19.91 3.05 23.97
N CYS A 73 -19.38 1.85 24.20
CA CYS A 73 -18.45 1.57 25.32
C CYS A 73 -17.07 2.22 25.17
N PHE A 74 -16.67 2.62 23.95
CA PHE A 74 -15.31 3.10 23.65
C PHE A 74 -15.19 4.63 23.59
N VAL A 75 -16.30 5.33 23.33
CA VAL A 75 -16.32 6.78 23.07
C VAL A 75 -15.66 7.62 24.18
N PRO A 76 -15.94 7.41 25.48
CA PRO A 76 -15.31 8.21 26.55
C PRO A 76 -13.80 8.03 26.66
N GLY A 77 -13.27 6.86 26.26
CA GLY A 77 -11.83 6.60 26.24
C GLY A 77 -11.12 7.37 25.12
N ILE A 78 -11.73 7.37 23.94
CA ILE A 78 -11.23 8.08 22.75
C ILE A 78 -11.28 9.60 22.98
N LEU A 79 -12.36 10.13 23.55
CA LEU A 79 -12.47 11.56 23.86
C LEU A 79 -11.44 12.02 24.90
N TYR A 80 -11.19 11.21 25.94
CA TYR A 80 -10.15 11.47 26.93
C TYR A 80 -8.73 11.48 26.32
N GLN A 81 -8.41 10.53 25.43
CA GLN A 81 -7.15 10.51 24.67
C GLN A 81 -6.98 11.79 23.82
N LEU A 82 -7.99 12.16 23.02
CA LEU A 82 -7.95 13.35 22.17
C LEU A 82 -7.81 14.65 22.98
N LYS A 83 -8.50 14.78 24.11
CA LYS A 83 -8.40 15.95 24.99
C LYS A 83 -6.99 16.09 25.61
N LEU A 84 -6.34 14.98 25.98
CA LEU A 84 -4.95 15.00 26.42
C LEU A 84 -4.00 15.49 25.31
N GLN A 85 -4.15 14.97 24.08
CA GLN A 85 -3.35 15.42 22.91
C GLN A 85 -3.51 16.93 22.67
N VAL A 86 -4.75 17.44 22.68
CA VAL A 86 -5.04 18.87 22.53
C VAL A 86 -4.37 19.71 23.64
N LEU A 87 -4.34 19.23 24.88
CA LEU A 87 -3.68 19.95 25.97
C LEU A 87 -2.16 20.03 25.77
N PHE A 88 -1.50 18.94 25.35
CA PHE A 88 -0.06 18.97 25.05
C PHE A 88 0.25 19.99 23.92
N VAL A 89 -0.58 20.07 22.87
CA VAL A 89 -0.47 21.07 21.79
C VAL A 89 -0.72 22.50 22.29
N LEU A 90 -1.66 22.73 23.20
CA LEU A 90 -1.93 24.06 23.77
C LEU A 90 -0.81 24.55 24.68
N ASN A 91 -0.16 23.65 25.41
CA ASN A 91 0.96 23.94 26.30
C ASN A 91 2.29 24.09 25.56
N SER A 92 2.51 23.40 24.43
CA SER A 92 3.78 23.42 23.69
C SER A 92 4.19 24.81 23.19
N TRP A 93 3.22 25.70 22.99
CA TRP A 93 3.45 27.13 22.72
C TRP A 93 4.14 27.93 23.84
N SER A 94 4.47 27.27 24.95
CA SER A 94 5.19 27.81 26.10
C SER A 94 6.39 26.94 26.52
N TRP A 95 6.79 25.97 25.70
CA TRP A 95 7.96 25.13 25.94
C TRP A 95 9.16 25.70 25.18
N GLU A 96 10.29 25.91 25.87
CA GLU A 96 11.53 26.39 25.27
C GLU A 96 12.27 25.22 24.59
N LEU A 97 11.79 24.84 23.40
CA LEU A 97 12.28 23.73 22.60
C LEU A 97 12.74 24.20 21.21
N LYS A 98 13.67 23.46 20.62
CA LYS A 98 14.13 23.65 19.24
C LYS A 98 13.11 23.11 18.23
N SER A 99 12.48 21.97 18.55
CA SER A 99 11.33 21.42 17.84
C SER A 99 10.60 20.38 18.71
N PHE A 100 9.37 20.06 18.35
CA PHE A 100 8.63 18.92 18.90
C PHE A 100 7.72 18.30 17.82
N ASN A 101 7.34 17.04 18.01
CA ASN A 101 6.46 16.26 17.16
C ASN A 101 5.49 15.46 18.04
N ILE A 102 4.22 15.35 17.64
CA ILE A 102 3.19 14.56 18.35
C ILE A 102 2.52 13.62 17.37
N ALA A 103 2.64 12.31 17.62
CA ALA A 103 1.96 11.24 16.89
C ALA A 103 0.87 10.58 17.76
N SER A 104 -0.06 9.89 17.10
CA SER A 104 -1.18 9.15 17.68
C SER A 104 -1.33 7.82 16.95
N GLU A 105 -1.71 6.75 17.65
CA GLU A 105 -1.82 5.39 17.12
C GLU A 105 -0.49 4.87 16.51
N GLU A 106 0.65 5.28 17.07
CA GLU A 106 1.98 4.95 16.55
C GLU A 106 2.34 3.49 16.86
N ARG A 107 2.23 2.64 15.84
CA ARG A 107 2.39 1.19 15.93
C ARG A 107 3.76 0.75 16.46
N MET A 108 4.81 1.53 16.26
CA MET A 108 6.15 1.25 16.78
C MET A 108 6.26 1.47 18.30
N ALA A 109 5.35 2.22 18.92
CA ALA A 109 5.29 2.37 20.39
C ALA A 109 4.71 1.14 21.11
N GLY A 110 4.15 0.17 20.37
CA GLY A 110 3.81 -1.16 20.87
C GLY A 110 2.55 -1.22 21.75
N LYS A 111 2.60 -0.69 22.98
CA LYS A 111 1.52 -0.60 23.98
C LYS A 111 1.60 0.71 24.80
N PHE A 112 2.15 1.74 24.15
CA PHE A 112 2.15 3.15 24.56
C PHE A 112 1.82 4.00 23.31
N ASP A 113 0.89 3.49 22.51
CA ASP A 113 0.56 3.90 21.15
C ASP A 113 -0.42 5.09 21.08
N ASP A 114 -1.13 5.39 22.18
CA ASP A 114 -2.19 6.42 22.22
C ASP A 114 -1.67 7.86 21.98
N ILE A 115 -0.48 8.20 22.49
CA ILE A 115 0.22 9.48 22.22
C ILE A 115 1.74 9.25 22.27
N VAL A 116 2.47 9.73 21.26
CA VAL A 116 3.94 9.78 21.29
C VAL A 116 4.41 11.22 21.08
N LEU A 117 5.11 11.77 22.06
CA LEU A 117 5.71 13.12 22.00
C LEU A 117 7.23 12.98 21.84
N GLU A 118 7.75 13.36 20.69
CA GLU A 118 9.19 13.54 20.47
C GLU A 118 9.54 15.02 20.63
N GLN A 119 10.64 15.32 21.30
CA GLN A 119 11.07 16.70 21.54
C GLN A 119 12.59 16.84 21.40
N VAL A 120 12.99 17.99 20.85
CA VAL A 120 14.39 18.41 20.71
C VAL A 120 14.59 19.66 21.54
N THR A 121 15.42 19.57 22.58
CA THR A 121 15.75 20.70 23.45
C THR A 121 16.70 21.69 22.75
N VAL A 122 16.90 22.88 23.34
CA VAL A 122 17.69 23.98 22.72
C VAL A 122 19.15 23.59 22.48
N ASP A 123 19.72 22.76 23.37
CA ASP A 123 21.05 22.14 23.25
C ASP A 123 21.12 20.99 22.22
N GLY A 124 19.98 20.57 21.65
CA GLY A 124 19.90 19.55 20.61
C GLY A 124 19.71 18.12 21.11
N ALA A 125 19.57 17.88 22.42
CA ALA A 125 19.24 16.55 22.93
C ALA A 125 17.83 16.12 22.46
N ILE A 126 17.69 14.83 22.13
CA ILE A 126 16.43 14.24 21.65
C ILE A 126 15.87 13.33 22.75
N SER A 127 14.62 13.57 23.14
CA SER A 127 13.90 12.71 24.08
C SER A 127 12.50 12.37 23.57
N THR A 128 11.99 11.21 23.98
CA THR A 128 10.67 10.70 23.55
C THR A 128 9.83 10.24 24.73
N ILE A 129 8.58 10.68 24.78
CA ILE A 129 7.62 10.37 25.84
C ILE A 129 6.46 9.59 25.20
N TYR A 130 6.32 8.33 25.59
CA TYR A 130 5.29 7.43 25.10
C TYR A 130 4.18 7.32 26.14
N ILE A 131 2.94 7.63 25.78
CA ILE A 131 1.80 7.73 26.72
C ILE A 131 0.69 6.78 26.30
N GLN A 132 0.27 5.92 27.23
CA GLN A 132 -1.00 5.21 27.15
C GLN A 132 -2.07 5.94 27.99
N ALA A 133 -3.15 6.38 27.37
CA ALA A 133 -4.29 7.03 28.01
C ALA A 133 -5.34 5.99 28.44
N LYS A 134 -5.80 6.01 29.69
CA LYS A 134 -6.84 5.08 30.18
C LYS A 134 -7.90 5.79 31.00
N HIS A 135 -9.10 5.91 30.44
CA HIS A 135 -10.25 6.54 31.09
C HIS A 135 -11.15 5.52 31.80
N THR A 136 -11.86 5.98 32.83
CA THR A 136 -12.93 5.26 33.51
C THR A 136 -14.06 6.25 33.82
N THR A 137 -15.31 5.84 33.59
CA THR A 137 -16.51 6.66 33.83
C THR A 137 -17.02 6.58 35.28
N SER A 138 -16.18 6.13 36.21
CA SER A 138 -16.47 6.08 37.65
C SER A 138 -15.36 6.82 38.39
N ASP A 139 -15.73 7.91 39.06
CA ASP A 139 -14.78 8.77 39.78
C ASP A 139 -14.18 8.10 41.02
N ASP A 140 -14.74 6.99 41.50
CA ASP A 140 -14.21 6.16 42.59
C ASP A 140 -13.42 4.92 42.13
N ALA A 141 -13.17 4.80 40.82
CA ALA A 141 -12.31 3.75 40.29
C ALA A 141 -10.88 3.85 40.84
N THR A 142 -10.39 2.75 41.41
CA THR A 142 -9.07 2.66 42.03
C THR A 142 -8.19 1.61 41.36
N VAL A 143 -7.00 2.04 40.93
CA VAL A 143 -5.94 1.13 40.48
C VAL A 143 -5.38 0.44 41.72
N ASN A 144 -5.75 -0.83 41.87
CA ASN A 144 -5.37 -1.69 42.98
C ASN A 144 -4.31 -2.72 42.55
N SER A 145 -3.72 -3.40 43.53
CA SER A 145 -2.64 -4.37 43.30
C SER A 145 -3.07 -5.61 42.51
N THR A 146 -4.37 -5.91 42.38
CA THR A 146 -4.88 -7.02 41.57
C THR A 146 -4.89 -6.63 40.08
N ALA A 147 -5.32 -5.40 39.77
CA ALA A 147 -5.30 -4.86 38.40
C ALA A 147 -3.88 -4.80 37.80
N LEU A 148 -2.90 -4.39 38.62
CA LEU A 148 -1.50 -4.27 38.21
C LEU A 148 -0.78 -5.62 38.04
N VAL A 149 -1.20 -6.68 38.75
CA VAL A 149 -0.40 -7.93 38.89
C VAL A 149 -1.07 -9.20 38.34
N THR A 150 -2.39 -9.37 38.49
CA THR A 150 -3.04 -10.68 38.29
C THR A 150 -4.30 -10.67 37.43
N GLY A 151 -4.84 -9.51 37.05
CA GLY A 151 -6.03 -9.42 36.20
C GLY A 151 -5.80 -9.97 34.79
N LYS A 152 -6.40 -11.13 34.47
CA LYS A 152 -6.20 -11.88 33.20
C LYS A 152 -6.54 -11.13 31.90
N SER A 153 -7.21 -9.99 31.98
CA SER A 153 -7.51 -9.10 30.84
C SER A 153 -7.57 -7.62 31.28
N ASP A 154 -6.88 -7.26 32.37
CA ASP A 154 -6.95 -5.91 32.93
C ASP A 154 -6.18 -4.90 32.06
N GLN A 155 -6.71 -3.68 31.98
CA GLN A 155 -6.08 -2.60 31.22
C GLN A 155 -4.79 -2.07 31.86
N PHE A 156 -4.57 -2.27 33.16
CA PHE A 156 -3.39 -1.81 33.90
C PHE A 156 -2.33 -2.91 34.16
N LEU A 157 -2.50 -4.12 33.64
CA LEU A 157 -1.61 -5.26 33.93
C LEU A 157 -0.15 -5.00 33.52
N ILE A 158 0.77 -4.90 34.48
CA ILE A 158 2.15 -4.45 34.23
C ILE A 158 2.94 -5.38 33.29
N SER A 159 2.71 -6.69 33.34
CA SER A 159 3.41 -7.66 32.47
C SER A 159 3.10 -7.48 30.98
N LYS A 160 1.94 -6.93 30.62
CA LYS A 160 1.58 -6.56 29.24
C LYS A 160 2.48 -5.43 28.72
N TYR A 161 2.65 -4.38 29.52
CA TYR A 161 3.51 -3.24 29.21
C TYR A 161 5.00 -3.63 29.21
N PHE A 162 5.43 -4.48 30.16
CA PHE A 162 6.80 -4.99 30.20
C PHE A 162 7.13 -5.87 28.97
N THR A 163 6.20 -6.73 28.55
CA THR A 163 6.37 -7.53 27.33
C THR A 163 6.53 -6.64 26.10
N SER A 164 5.68 -5.62 25.95
CA SER A 164 5.79 -4.65 24.84
C SER A 164 7.08 -3.83 24.88
N PHE A 165 7.60 -3.52 26.07
CA PHE A 165 8.89 -2.84 26.23
C PHE A 165 10.03 -3.72 25.70
N LEU A 166 10.09 -5.00 26.09
CA LEU A 166 11.10 -5.95 25.60
C LEU A 166 11.01 -6.23 24.10
N GLU A 167 9.79 -6.27 23.54
CA GLU A 167 9.57 -6.61 22.11
C GLU A 167 9.81 -5.44 21.16
N MET A 168 9.30 -4.25 21.47
CA MET A 168 9.19 -3.14 20.51
C MET A 168 10.15 -1.99 20.82
N LEU A 169 10.38 -1.69 22.10
CA LEU A 169 11.07 -0.46 22.52
C LEU A 169 12.54 -0.70 22.87
N GLN A 170 12.86 -1.77 23.60
CA GLN A 170 14.23 -2.10 24.01
C GLN A 170 15.22 -2.21 22.81
N PRO A 171 14.83 -2.71 21.62
CA PRO A 171 15.69 -2.67 20.43
C PRO A 171 15.87 -1.28 19.77
N VAL A 172 14.94 -0.35 20.02
CA VAL A 172 14.85 0.96 19.34
C VAL A 172 15.39 2.11 20.20
N LEU A 173 15.22 2.03 21.52
CA LEU A 173 15.56 3.11 22.45
C LEU A 173 17.07 3.32 22.59
N GLY A 174 17.88 2.26 22.60
CA GLY A 174 19.34 2.35 22.69
C GLY A 174 19.81 3.23 23.86
N THR A 175 20.52 4.32 23.55
CA THR A 175 21.00 5.33 24.51
C THR A 175 20.11 6.57 24.64
N ARG A 176 18.92 6.59 24.03
CA ARG A 176 18.01 7.75 24.07
C ARG A 176 17.32 7.91 25.42
N GLU A 177 17.13 9.15 25.85
CA GLU A 177 16.25 9.47 26.97
C GLU A 177 14.80 9.22 26.55
N ALA A 178 14.14 8.26 27.19
CA ALA A 178 12.79 7.88 26.85
C ALA A 178 11.99 7.44 28.07
N GLN A 179 10.77 7.96 28.18
CA GLN A 179 9.87 7.80 29.32
C GLN A 179 8.59 7.10 28.87
N LEU A 180 8.12 6.14 29.67
CA LEU A 180 6.90 5.37 29.44
C LEU A 180 5.84 5.79 30.46
N VAL A 181 4.69 6.25 29.99
CA VAL A 181 3.67 6.85 30.85
C VAL A 181 2.34 6.11 30.70
N ILE A 182 1.69 5.77 31.81
CA ILE A 182 0.29 5.31 31.85
C ILE A 182 -0.52 6.40 32.55
N CYS A 183 -1.42 7.08 31.82
CA CYS A 183 -2.13 8.28 32.28
C CYS A 183 -3.64 8.00 32.48
N THR A 184 -4.13 8.10 33.71
CA THR A 184 -5.53 7.76 34.06
C THR A 184 -6.15 8.69 35.11
N ASN A 185 -7.46 8.93 34.97
CA ASN A 185 -8.28 9.58 35.98
C ASN A 185 -8.58 8.70 37.21
N SER A 186 -8.22 7.41 37.15
CA SER A 186 -8.32 6.48 38.27
C SER A 186 -7.40 6.90 39.43
N LYS A 187 -7.85 6.71 40.67
CA LYS A 187 -7.07 6.97 41.89
C LYS A 187 -6.12 5.79 42.19
N LEU A 188 -4.97 5.99 42.82
CA LEU A 188 -4.20 4.86 43.40
C LEU A 188 -4.83 4.35 44.70
N ALA A 189 -4.93 3.03 44.86
CA ALA A 189 -5.25 2.42 46.14
C ALA A 189 -4.07 2.53 47.13
N ASP A 190 -4.35 2.67 48.44
CA ASP A 190 -3.30 2.89 49.45
C ASP A 190 -2.37 1.69 49.68
N GLU A 191 -2.78 0.48 49.28
CA GLU A 191 -1.91 -0.69 49.18
C GLU A 191 -0.86 -0.56 48.06
N VAL A 192 -1.16 0.16 46.97
CA VAL A 192 -0.23 0.41 45.86
C VAL A 192 0.69 1.58 46.18
N LYS A 193 0.17 2.66 46.80
CA LYS A 193 1.00 3.81 47.24
C LYS A 193 2.17 3.39 48.13
N LYS A 194 2.02 2.32 48.93
CA LYS A 194 3.08 1.75 49.79
C LYS A 194 4.26 1.12 49.03
N VAL A 195 4.16 0.89 47.72
CA VAL A 195 5.25 0.39 46.87
C VAL A 195 5.67 1.37 45.78
N MET A 196 5.19 2.62 45.86
CA MET A 196 5.48 3.67 44.90
C MET A 196 6.02 4.91 45.61
N GLU A 197 6.73 5.73 44.87
CA GLU A 197 7.23 7.04 45.27
C GLU A 197 6.69 8.10 44.33
N GLU A 198 6.43 9.30 44.85
CA GLU A 198 6.03 10.44 44.03
C GLU A 198 7.20 10.84 43.12
N TYR A 199 6.93 10.96 41.83
CA TYR A 199 7.92 11.19 40.78
C TYR A 199 7.80 12.60 40.22
N THR A 200 8.92 13.20 39.86
CA THR A 200 8.98 14.46 39.12
C THR A 200 9.68 14.23 37.79
N PHE A 201 9.02 14.57 36.68
CA PHE A 201 9.61 14.47 35.34
C PHE A 201 10.81 15.43 35.22
N GLN A 202 11.88 14.94 34.57
CA GLN A 202 13.09 15.72 34.26
C GLN A 202 12.80 17.00 33.46
N TRP A 203 11.74 16.96 32.64
CA TRP A 203 11.27 18.10 31.85
C TRP A 203 10.12 18.82 32.59
N GLU A 204 10.41 19.97 33.19
CA GLU A 204 9.44 20.72 34.00
C GLU A 204 8.19 21.15 33.19
N HIS A 205 8.26 21.32 31.88
CA HIS A 205 7.09 21.61 31.04
C HIS A 205 6.12 20.42 30.89
N ILE A 206 6.64 19.19 30.93
CA ILE A 206 5.86 17.95 30.96
C ILE A 206 5.25 17.79 32.36
N GLN A 207 6.06 18.02 33.40
CA GLN A 207 5.60 18.04 34.78
C GLN A 207 4.47 19.05 35.01
N GLN A 208 4.58 20.26 34.45
CA GLN A 208 3.53 21.28 34.51
C GLN A 208 2.27 20.86 33.76
N THR A 209 2.41 20.24 32.58
CA THR A 209 1.25 19.75 31.82
C THR A 209 0.47 18.67 32.59
N PHE A 210 1.16 17.75 33.27
CA PHE A 210 0.49 16.79 34.15
C PHE A 210 -0.06 17.43 35.44
N ARG A 211 0.66 18.37 36.08
CA ARG A 211 0.15 19.13 37.24
C ARG A 211 -1.14 19.90 36.92
N GLN A 212 -1.26 20.48 35.71
CA GLN A 212 -2.47 21.19 35.27
C GLN A 212 -3.73 20.32 35.23
N ILE A 213 -3.59 19.01 34.95
CA ILE A 213 -4.70 18.05 34.95
C ILE A 213 -4.89 17.36 36.31
N ASN A 214 -4.39 17.95 37.41
CA ASN A 214 -4.31 17.33 38.75
C ASN A 214 -3.45 16.05 38.83
N GLY A 215 -2.77 15.68 37.75
CA GLY A 215 -2.08 14.41 37.61
C GLY A 215 -0.91 14.26 38.57
N ARG A 216 -0.98 13.22 39.42
CA ARG A 216 0.09 12.81 40.32
C ARG A 216 0.93 11.75 39.63
N ALA A 217 2.21 12.03 39.44
CA ALA A 217 3.15 11.08 38.84
C ALA A 217 3.77 10.18 39.92
N TRP A 218 3.78 8.88 39.67
CA TRP A 218 4.27 7.86 40.58
C TRP A 218 5.22 6.91 39.87
N ARG A 219 6.36 6.62 40.50
CA ARG A 219 7.30 5.58 40.06
C ARG A 219 7.28 4.41 41.06
N PHE A 220 7.56 3.21 40.59
CA PHE A 220 7.64 2.03 41.45
C PHE A 220 8.93 2.04 42.28
N ASN A 221 8.81 2.03 43.62
CA ASN A 221 9.96 1.89 44.49
C ASN A 221 10.27 0.39 44.69
N GLN A 222 11.25 -0.10 43.93
CA GLN A 222 11.65 -1.51 43.88
C GLN A 222 12.00 -2.09 45.27
N LYS A 223 12.55 -1.27 46.18
CA LYS A 223 12.92 -1.70 47.55
C LYS A 223 11.68 -2.01 48.40
N GLU A 224 10.58 -1.31 48.17
CA GLU A 224 9.29 -1.57 48.83
C GLU A 224 8.48 -2.65 48.10
N MET A 225 8.54 -2.72 46.77
CA MET A 225 7.90 -3.80 45.98
C MET A 225 8.29 -5.19 46.45
N VAL A 226 9.59 -5.42 46.75
CA VAL A 226 10.11 -6.72 47.23
C VAL A 226 9.55 -7.10 48.61
N LYS A 227 9.15 -6.12 49.44
CA LYS A 227 8.52 -6.36 50.75
C LYS A 227 7.03 -6.71 50.64
N HIS A 228 6.34 -6.23 49.60
CA HIS A 228 4.91 -6.44 49.44
C HIS A 228 4.59 -7.75 48.69
N PRO A 229 3.88 -8.72 49.29
CA PRO A 229 3.73 -10.08 48.73
C PRO A 229 3.26 -10.13 47.27
N LYS A 230 2.25 -9.33 46.89
CA LYS A 230 1.76 -9.28 45.49
C LYS A 230 2.80 -8.70 44.52
N PHE A 231 3.60 -7.71 44.92
CA PHE A 231 4.57 -7.08 44.03
C PHE A 231 5.90 -7.83 43.97
N LYS A 232 6.26 -8.57 45.03
CA LYS A 232 7.28 -9.63 44.97
C LYS A 232 6.90 -10.70 43.93
N LEU A 233 5.63 -11.17 43.96
CA LEU A 233 5.11 -12.10 42.95
C LEU A 233 5.07 -11.48 41.54
N LEU A 234 4.81 -10.17 41.39
CA LEU A 234 4.96 -9.48 40.10
C LEU A 234 6.40 -9.60 39.59
N LEU A 235 7.40 -9.25 40.41
CA LEU A 235 8.82 -9.30 40.01
C LEU A 235 9.24 -10.74 39.66
N GLU A 236 8.78 -11.74 40.40
CA GLU A 236 8.98 -13.16 40.08
C GLU A 236 8.31 -13.56 38.74
N LYS A 237 7.13 -13.02 38.43
CA LYS A 237 6.46 -13.19 37.12
C LYS A 237 7.17 -12.47 35.98
N LEU A 238 7.68 -11.25 36.17
CA LEU A 238 8.44 -10.55 35.12
C LEU A 238 9.74 -11.29 34.80
N ARG A 239 10.43 -11.85 35.82
CA ARG A 239 11.60 -12.72 35.63
C ARG A 239 11.28 -14.01 34.88
N THR A 240 10.19 -14.69 35.24
CA THR A 240 9.96 -16.11 34.87
C THR A 240 8.82 -16.37 33.87
N GLU A 241 7.92 -15.43 33.60
CA GLU A 241 6.81 -15.59 32.64
C GLU A 241 6.95 -14.66 31.42
N CYS A 242 7.69 -13.55 31.54
CA CYS A 242 7.83 -12.56 30.45
C CYS A 242 9.08 -12.78 29.56
N SER A 243 10.01 -13.65 29.95
CA SER A 243 11.18 -13.96 29.12
C SER A 243 10.79 -14.64 27.81
N GLU A 244 11.46 -14.31 26.70
CA GLU A 244 11.19 -14.97 25.41
C GLU A 244 11.40 -16.49 25.49
N GLY A 245 12.35 -16.94 26.32
CA GLY A 245 12.57 -18.36 26.60
C GLY A 245 11.40 -19.04 27.31
N SER A 246 10.83 -18.45 28.36
CA SER A 246 9.67 -19.05 29.04
C SER A 246 8.41 -18.98 28.17
N ARG A 247 8.19 -17.87 27.45
CA ARG A 247 7.08 -17.72 26.49
C ARG A 247 7.16 -18.75 25.36
N LEU A 248 8.35 -18.96 24.78
CA LEU A 248 8.57 -19.99 23.78
C LEU A 248 8.41 -21.40 24.36
N ALA A 249 9.01 -21.68 25.52
CA ALA A 249 8.90 -22.98 26.18
C ALA A 249 7.44 -23.34 26.47
N LYS A 250 6.65 -22.38 26.96
CA LYS A 250 5.20 -22.51 27.17
C LYS A 250 4.46 -22.79 25.86
N ALA A 251 4.66 -21.96 24.83
CA ALA A 251 3.96 -22.11 23.56
C ALA A 251 4.24 -23.46 22.89
N LEU A 252 5.49 -23.95 22.96
CA LEU A 252 5.87 -25.28 22.48
C LEU A 252 5.26 -26.39 23.36
N ALA A 253 5.22 -26.23 24.69
CA ALA A 253 4.60 -27.19 25.60
C ALA A 253 3.09 -27.35 25.34
N GLU A 254 2.37 -26.23 25.16
CA GLU A 254 0.96 -26.20 24.76
C GLU A 254 0.76 -26.92 23.41
N HIS A 255 1.55 -26.57 22.39
CA HIS A 255 1.42 -27.19 21.05
C HIS A 255 1.73 -28.70 21.03
N ILE A 256 2.73 -29.17 21.78
CA ILE A 256 3.02 -30.61 21.90
C ILE A 256 1.91 -31.32 22.68
N PHE A 257 1.48 -30.75 23.82
CA PHE A 257 0.48 -31.37 24.69
C PHE A 257 -0.88 -31.51 23.99
N GLU A 258 -1.32 -30.45 23.28
CA GLU A 258 -2.57 -30.37 22.54
C GLU A 258 -2.49 -30.92 21.09
N GLN A 259 -1.30 -31.34 20.64
CA GLN A 259 -1.03 -31.82 19.27
C GLN A 259 -1.41 -30.80 18.17
N LYS A 260 -1.09 -29.52 18.40
CA LYS A 260 -1.30 -28.42 17.44
C LYS A 260 -0.08 -28.23 16.52
N GLN A 261 -0.33 -27.86 15.27
CA GLN A 261 0.72 -27.73 14.26
C GLN A 261 1.56 -26.45 14.41
N ILE A 262 2.85 -26.61 14.70
CA ILE A 262 3.84 -25.54 14.75
C ILE A 262 4.10 -24.99 13.35
N ASN A 263 3.96 -23.67 13.20
CA ASN A 263 3.96 -23.00 11.90
C ASN A 263 4.43 -21.54 11.98
N LEU A 264 4.83 -20.98 10.82
CA LEU A 264 5.47 -19.67 10.70
C LEU A 264 4.52 -18.45 10.83
N LYS A 265 3.23 -18.65 11.18
CA LYS A 265 2.32 -17.55 11.52
C LYS A 265 2.56 -17.02 12.93
N ASP A 266 3.04 -17.87 13.84
CA ASP A 266 3.40 -17.47 15.20
C ASP A 266 4.74 -16.71 15.20
N PRO A 267 4.83 -15.48 15.75
CA PRO A 267 6.07 -14.70 15.76
C PRO A 267 7.22 -15.35 16.52
N LEU A 268 6.97 -16.04 17.63
CA LEU A 268 8.01 -16.70 18.44
C LEU A 268 8.54 -17.95 17.72
N PHE A 269 7.66 -18.78 17.16
CA PHE A 269 8.07 -19.94 16.37
C PHE A 269 8.81 -19.54 15.09
N LYS A 270 8.43 -18.41 14.47
CA LYS A 270 9.15 -17.83 13.33
C LYS A 270 10.52 -17.28 13.74
N LYS A 271 10.62 -16.54 14.85
CA LYS A 271 11.88 -15.95 15.36
C LYS A 271 12.90 -17.02 15.76
N TYR A 272 12.47 -18.09 16.44
CA TYR A 272 13.35 -19.14 16.97
C TYR A 272 13.39 -20.43 16.14
N ARG A 273 12.95 -20.38 14.88
CA ARG A 273 12.79 -21.55 14.00
C ARG A 273 14.05 -22.43 13.92
N SER A 274 15.21 -21.87 13.57
CA SER A 274 16.49 -22.59 13.51
C SER A 274 16.83 -23.27 14.84
N ALA A 275 16.71 -22.56 15.97
CA ALA A 275 16.92 -23.11 17.31
C ALA A 275 15.96 -24.27 17.64
N ILE A 276 14.67 -24.13 17.33
CA ILE A 276 13.66 -25.17 17.57
C ILE A 276 14.00 -26.42 16.74
N VAL A 277 14.32 -26.27 15.45
CA VAL A 277 14.68 -27.39 14.58
C VAL A 277 15.99 -28.04 15.04
N SER A 278 17.03 -27.26 15.37
CA SER A 278 18.34 -27.81 15.77
C SER A 278 18.31 -28.50 17.13
N SER A 279 17.50 -28.01 18.08
CA SER A 279 17.37 -28.55 19.43
C SER A 279 16.44 -29.75 19.54
N PHE A 280 15.33 -29.80 18.77
CA PHE A 280 14.36 -30.89 18.89
C PHE A 280 14.52 -32.00 17.83
N LEU A 281 15.18 -31.72 16.71
CA LEU A 281 15.33 -32.66 15.60
C LEU A 281 16.81 -32.98 15.29
N GLN A 282 17.01 -34.14 14.67
CA GLN A 282 18.27 -34.60 14.09
C GLN A 282 18.10 -34.76 12.58
N GLN A 283 18.97 -34.12 11.80
CA GLN A 283 18.98 -34.25 10.34
C GLN A 283 19.66 -35.59 9.96
N GLN A 284 18.99 -36.42 9.14
CA GLN A 284 19.53 -37.74 8.77
C GLN A 284 20.17 -37.80 7.38
N ASN A 285 19.64 -37.07 6.39
CA ASN A 285 20.13 -37.10 5.00
C ASN A 285 19.78 -35.80 4.25
N GLY A 286 20.27 -34.65 4.72
CA GLY A 286 20.17 -33.34 4.07
C GLY A 286 18.77 -32.69 3.98
N LYS A 287 17.72 -33.46 3.72
CA LYS A 287 16.31 -33.00 3.58
C LYS A 287 15.33 -33.66 4.56
N HIS A 288 15.75 -34.72 5.26
CA HIS A 288 14.91 -35.46 6.20
C HIS A 288 15.38 -35.28 7.64
N TYR A 289 14.42 -35.08 8.55
CA TYR A 289 14.62 -34.92 9.98
C TYR A 289 13.95 -36.07 10.75
N ARG A 290 14.52 -36.44 11.90
CA ARG A 290 13.95 -37.36 12.88
C ARG A 290 13.92 -36.70 14.25
N TRP A 291 12.97 -37.10 15.08
CA TRP A 291 12.91 -36.73 16.50
C TRP A 291 14.20 -37.13 17.24
N ARG A 292 14.82 -36.22 18.01
CA ARG A 292 15.97 -36.55 18.85
C ARG A 292 15.57 -37.52 19.97
N GLN A 293 16.46 -38.45 20.30
CA GLN A 293 16.28 -39.37 21.43
C GLN A 293 16.96 -38.86 22.72
N ASP A 294 17.88 -37.91 22.56
CA ASP A 294 18.82 -37.29 23.49
C ASP A 294 18.37 -35.90 24.00
N LEU A 295 17.05 -35.62 23.95
CA LEU A 295 16.47 -34.29 24.25
C LEU A 295 16.75 -33.78 25.66
N SER A 296 16.69 -34.67 26.65
CA SER A 296 16.96 -34.34 28.06
C SER A 296 18.40 -33.88 28.30
N THR A 297 19.33 -34.21 27.39
CA THR A 297 20.75 -33.87 27.47
C THR A 297 21.22 -32.83 26.44
N THR A 298 20.32 -32.35 25.56
CA THR A 298 20.67 -31.39 24.49
C THR A 298 19.98 -30.02 24.59
N LEU A 299 18.93 -29.90 25.40
CA LEU A 299 18.34 -28.60 25.75
C LEU A 299 19.14 -27.96 26.90
N LYS A 300 19.44 -26.66 26.79
CA LYS A 300 20.02 -25.87 27.90
C LYS A 300 19.17 -26.01 29.16
N ASP A 301 19.79 -26.23 30.32
CA ASP A 301 19.09 -26.52 31.58
C ASP A 301 18.01 -25.48 31.94
N ASN A 302 18.28 -24.19 31.74
CA ASN A 302 17.31 -23.12 32.01
C ASN A 302 16.05 -23.21 31.14
N PHE A 303 16.21 -23.46 29.83
CA PHE A 303 15.08 -23.63 28.92
C PHE A 303 14.36 -24.96 29.18
N ARG A 304 15.13 -26.02 29.46
CA ARG A 304 14.62 -27.34 29.82
C ARG A 304 13.73 -27.27 31.06
N ALA A 305 14.16 -26.58 32.11
CA ALA A 305 13.42 -26.43 33.36
C ALA A 305 12.09 -25.66 33.18
N GLU A 306 12.11 -24.55 32.44
CA GLU A 306 10.89 -23.79 32.12
C GLU A 306 9.93 -24.61 31.22
N PHE A 307 10.45 -25.38 30.26
CA PHE A 307 9.63 -26.30 29.47
C PHE A 307 8.97 -27.36 30.37
N GLU A 308 9.74 -28.04 31.22
CA GLU A 308 9.21 -29.06 32.14
C GLU A 308 8.14 -28.49 33.07
N LYS A 309 8.34 -27.27 33.59
CA LYS A 309 7.40 -26.51 34.43
C LYS A 309 6.06 -26.29 33.71
N TRP A 310 6.07 -25.73 32.49
CA TRP A 310 4.84 -25.49 31.73
C TRP A 310 4.17 -26.80 31.29
N TYR A 311 4.95 -27.80 30.89
CA TYR A 311 4.39 -29.08 30.46
C TYR A 311 3.74 -29.85 31.63
N ARG A 312 4.34 -29.86 32.83
CA ARG A 312 3.71 -30.42 34.06
C ARG A 312 2.46 -29.63 34.49
N ALA A 313 2.39 -28.33 34.21
CA ALA A 313 1.18 -27.54 34.48
C ALA A 313 -0.01 -27.94 33.59
N LEU A 314 0.23 -28.52 32.42
CA LEU A 314 -0.80 -29.07 31.51
C LEU A 314 -1.06 -30.56 31.78
N ALA A 315 0.00 -31.35 31.94
CA ALA A 315 -0.05 -32.81 32.00
C ALA A 315 -0.11 -33.41 33.42
N GLY A 316 -0.05 -32.58 34.47
CA GLY A 316 -0.01 -33.00 35.87
C GLY A 316 1.42 -33.11 36.43
N ALA A 317 1.55 -32.85 37.75
CA ALA A 317 2.85 -32.72 38.42
C ALA A 317 3.71 -34.00 38.42
N ASN A 318 3.08 -35.18 38.42
CA ASN A 318 3.76 -36.49 38.48
C ASN A 318 4.15 -37.04 37.09
N THR A 319 3.91 -36.28 36.01
CA THR A 319 4.13 -36.77 34.65
C THR A 319 5.61 -36.71 34.24
N ASP A 320 6.11 -37.81 33.67
CA ASP A 320 7.37 -37.80 32.94
C ASP A 320 7.19 -37.04 31.62
N VAL A 321 7.60 -35.78 31.67
CA VAL A 321 7.57 -34.83 30.56
C VAL A 321 8.26 -35.40 29.32
N TRP A 322 9.43 -36.03 29.47
CA TRP A 322 10.26 -36.39 28.32
C TRP A 322 9.78 -37.68 27.64
N GLU A 323 9.29 -38.65 28.40
CA GLU A 323 8.62 -39.82 27.81
C GLU A 323 7.29 -39.44 27.16
N GLU A 324 6.49 -38.53 27.74
CA GLU A 324 5.27 -38.11 27.08
C GLU A 324 5.52 -37.31 25.80
N ILE A 325 6.54 -36.44 25.77
CA ILE A 325 6.97 -35.73 24.55
C ILE A 325 7.50 -36.72 23.50
N LYS A 326 8.32 -37.72 23.86
CA LYS A 326 8.80 -38.74 22.90
C LYS A 326 7.63 -39.50 22.23
N ARG A 327 6.55 -39.72 22.99
CA ARG A 327 5.31 -40.36 22.54
C ARG A 327 4.45 -39.45 21.66
N LYS A 328 4.30 -38.16 22.03
CA LYS A 328 3.44 -37.18 21.34
C LYS A 328 4.11 -36.51 20.13
N GLN A 329 5.39 -36.20 20.24
CA GLN A 329 6.23 -35.48 19.25
C GLN A 329 5.68 -34.09 18.86
N MET A 330 6.46 -33.34 18.07
CA MET A 330 6.03 -32.06 17.51
C MET A 330 5.45 -32.25 16.11
N ILE A 331 4.23 -31.75 15.90
CA ILE A 331 3.64 -31.67 14.56
C ILE A 331 4.07 -30.34 13.93
N PHE A 332 4.80 -30.41 12.82
CA PHE A 332 5.23 -29.23 12.06
C PHE A 332 4.40 -29.04 10.79
N SER A 333 4.47 -27.84 10.22
CA SER A 333 3.97 -27.52 8.88
C SER A 333 5.09 -27.64 7.83
N ASP A 334 4.73 -27.94 6.58
CA ASP A 334 5.67 -28.13 5.47
C ASP A 334 6.58 -26.92 5.19
N GLY A 335 6.13 -25.71 5.57
CA GLY A 335 6.95 -24.50 5.51
C GLY A 335 7.98 -24.41 6.64
N PHE A 336 7.71 -25.00 7.79
CA PHE A 336 8.57 -24.86 8.98
C PHE A 336 9.92 -25.57 8.81
N LEU A 337 9.92 -26.83 8.33
CA LEU A 337 11.12 -27.66 8.23
C LEU A 337 12.04 -27.37 7.00
N LYS A 338 11.60 -26.51 6.07
CA LYS A 338 12.39 -26.09 4.90
C LYS A 338 13.44 -25.04 5.28
N LEU A 339 14.46 -25.45 6.04
CA LEU A 339 15.59 -24.58 6.42
C LEU A 339 16.32 -24.06 5.17
N ASP A 340 16.44 -22.73 5.08
CA ASP A 340 16.97 -22.02 3.93
C ASP A 340 18.40 -21.50 4.18
N LYS A 341 19.30 -21.74 3.23
CA LYS A 341 20.76 -21.57 3.43
C LYS A 341 21.31 -20.13 3.35
N SER A 342 20.48 -19.12 3.10
CA SER A 342 20.90 -17.71 3.02
C SER A 342 20.26 -16.93 4.17
N ALA A 343 21.08 -16.62 5.18
CA ALA A 343 20.61 -16.31 6.53
C ALA A 343 20.10 -14.88 6.71
N SER A 344 18.88 -14.75 7.24
CA SER A 344 18.65 -13.78 8.32
C SER A 344 19.21 -14.39 9.62
N VAL A 345 19.55 -13.56 10.61
CA VAL A 345 20.11 -14.04 11.89
C VAL A 345 19.01 -14.67 12.77
N GLU A 346 18.47 -15.82 12.34
CA GLU A 346 17.71 -16.71 13.21
C GLU A 346 18.66 -17.19 14.32
N PRO A 347 18.32 -17.05 15.63
CA PRO A 347 19.18 -17.49 16.71
C PRO A 347 19.53 -18.98 16.58
N ALA A 348 20.83 -19.30 16.58
CA ALA A 348 21.32 -20.67 16.45
C ALA A 348 21.10 -21.52 17.73
N THR A 349 20.74 -20.88 18.85
CA THR A 349 20.42 -21.54 20.12
C THR A 349 19.10 -21.03 20.67
N LEU A 350 18.43 -21.85 21.49
CA LEU A 350 17.23 -21.42 22.21
C LEU A 350 17.58 -20.28 23.19
N PRO A 351 16.69 -19.29 23.35
CA PRO A 351 16.95 -18.10 24.17
C PRO A 351 17.01 -18.48 25.65
N ASP A 352 17.94 -17.87 26.36
CA ASP A 352 18.10 -18.09 27.80
C ASP A 352 16.91 -17.49 28.55
N GLY A 353 16.27 -18.30 29.40
CA GLY A 353 14.96 -18.00 29.98
C GLY A 353 14.92 -16.91 31.06
N ILE A 354 15.98 -16.12 31.21
CA ILE A 354 16.19 -15.19 32.33
C ILE A 354 16.08 -13.75 31.83
N VAL A 355 15.06 -13.03 32.29
CA VAL A 355 15.09 -11.56 32.30
C VAL A 355 16.00 -11.14 33.46
N SER A 356 17.02 -10.31 33.19
CA SER A 356 17.90 -9.79 34.24
C SER A 356 17.18 -8.76 35.12
N ASP A 357 17.61 -8.65 36.37
CA ASP A 357 17.13 -7.58 37.25
C ASP A 357 17.45 -6.19 36.68
N GLU A 358 18.55 -6.04 35.94
CA GLU A 358 18.92 -4.80 35.25
C GLU A 358 17.85 -4.34 34.23
N LEU A 359 17.29 -5.26 33.44
CA LEU A 359 16.21 -4.95 32.48
C LEU A 359 14.89 -4.63 33.16
N ILE A 360 14.58 -5.30 34.28
CA ILE A 360 13.42 -4.99 35.11
C ILE A 360 13.58 -3.60 35.76
N ASN A 361 14.80 -3.26 36.19
CA ASN A 361 15.11 -2.00 36.81
C ASN A 361 15.07 -0.84 35.80
N ASP A 362 15.64 -0.98 34.60
CA ASP A 362 15.52 0.03 33.53
C ASP A 362 14.05 0.29 33.16
N PHE A 363 13.25 -0.76 32.99
CA PHE A 363 11.81 -0.61 32.76
C PHE A 363 11.11 0.15 33.89
N PHE A 364 11.31 -0.21 35.15
CA PHE A 364 10.67 0.50 36.28
C PHE A 364 11.26 1.89 36.56
N ASN A 365 12.47 2.19 36.07
CA ASN A 365 13.02 3.55 36.07
C ASN A 365 12.33 4.42 35.00
N ARG A 366 11.98 3.84 33.84
CA ARG A 366 11.29 4.51 32.73
C ARG A 366 9.76 4.52 32.84
N LEU A 367 9.15 3.61 33.60
CA LEU A 367 7.69 3.54 33.78
C LEU A 367 7.20 4.48 34.87
N VAL A 368 6.29 5.38 34.49
CA VAL A 368 5.57 6.30 35.39
C VAL A 368 4.07 6.08 35.23
N LEU A 369 3.35 5.95 36.33
CA LEU A 369 1.89 6.08 36.35
C LEU A 369 1.54 7.54 36.69
N VAL A 370 0.74 8.19 35.85
CA VAL A 370 0.09 9.46 36.20
C VAL A 370 -1.36 9.15 36.55
N THR A 371 -1.73 9.37 37.80
CA THR A 371 -3.04 9.05 38.37
C THR A 371 -3.75 10.28 38.89
N ASP A 372 -5.00 10.11 39.32
CA ASP A 372 -5.82 11.19 39.90
C ASP A 372 -6.04 12.36 38.92
N THR A 373 -5.90 12.11 37.61
CA THR A 373 -6.07 13.14 36.58
C THR A 373 -7.53 13.55 36.43
N MET A 374 -7.74 14.73 35.85
CA MET A 374 -9.05 15.19 35.39
C MET A 374 -9.75 14.13 34.51
N ASN A 375 -11.05 13.91 34.75
CA ASN A 375 -11.89 13.08 33.91
C ASN A 375 -12.23 13.80 32.58
N GLU A 376 -12.96 13.12 31.68
CA GLU A 376 -13.24 13.62 30.32
C GLU A 376 -13.88 15.03 30.31
N ASP A 377 -14.87 15.28 31.17
CA ASP A 377 -15.54 16.58 31.31
C ASP A 377 -14.59 17.66 31.88
N GLN A 378 -13.81 17.34 32.92
CA GLN A 378 -12.88 18.28 33.55
C GLN A 378 -11.72 18.71 32.61
N LEU A 379 -11.26 17.80 31.75
CA LEU A 379 -10.28 18.14 30.70
C LEU A 379 -10.85 19.15 29.69
N THR A 380 -12.16 19.14 29.43
CA THR A 380 -12.83 20.14 28.58
C THR A 380 -12.64 21.54 29.12
N GLU A 381 -12.98 21.75 30.40
CA GLU A 381 -12.88 23.06 31.07
C GLU A 381 -11.46 23.61 31.08
N LEU A 382 -10.46 22.73 31.24
CA LEU A 382 -9.05 23.12 31.17
C LEU A 382 -8.67 23.56 29.76
N CYS A 383 -9.02 22.78 28.73
CA CYS A 383 -8.75 23.13 27.33
C CYS A 383 -9.40 24.46 26.94
N GLN A 384 -10.66 24.69 27.34
CA GLN A 384 -11.37 25.96 27.10
C GLN A 384 -10.66 27.16 27.76
N ARG A 385 -10.21 27.02 29.02
CA ARG A 385 -9.47 28.08 29.74
C ARG A 385 -8.09 28.38 29.13
N GLN A 386 -7.41 27.37 28.58
CA GLN A 386 -6.14 27.60 27.87
C GLN A 386 -6.36 28.27 26.50
N GLN A 387 -7.44 27.95 25.79
CA GLN A 387 -7.78 28.52 24.48
C GLN A 387 -8.04 30.04 24.53
N GLN A 388 -8.56 30.56 25.64
CA GLN A 388 -8.90 31.99 25.79
C GLN A 388 -7.69 32.95 25.89
N LYS A 389 -6.45 32.43 25.88
CA LYS A 389 -5.23 33.24 25.88
C LYS A 389 -4.93 33.76 24.45
N PRO A 390 -4.72 35.08 24.25
CA PRO A 390 -4.55 35.65 22.92
C PRO A 390 -3.28 35.14 22.23
N ARG A 391 -3.43 34.33 21.17
CA ARG A 391 -2.37 33.69 20.39
C ARG A 391 -2.72 33.65 18.89
N GLY A 392 -1.72 33.41 18.04
CA GLY A 392 -1.74 33.70 16.60
C GLY A 392 -2.65 32.83 15.70
N THR A 393 -2.89 33.34 14.49
CA THR A 393 -3.93 32.89 13.52
C THR A 393 -3.73 31.52 12.87
N VAL A 394 -2.59 30.85 13.05
CA VAL A 394 -2.36 29.49 12.55
C VAL A 394 -2.88 28.45 13.54
N ALA A 395 -2.63 28.66 14.84
CA ALA A 395 -3.08 27.76 15.90
C ALA A 395 -4.62 27.65 15.92
N SER A 396 -5.33 28.76 15.71
CA SER A 396 -6.80 28.78 15.72
C SER A 396 -7.44 27.83 14.71
N ARG A 397 -6.80 27.50 13.58
CA ARG A 397 -7.33 26.54 12.60
C ARG A 397 -7.19 25.08 13.06
N PHE A 398 -6.05 24.70 13.61
CA PHE A 398 -5.83 23.34 14.13
C PHE A 398 -6.63 23.10 15.44
N ILE A 399 -6.75 24.15 16.26
CA ILE A 399 -7.62 24.19 17.43
C ILE A 399 -9.09 24.06 17.00
N ASN A 400 -9.58 24.84 16.01
CA ASN A 400 -10.97 24.77 15.55
C ASN A 400 -11.39 23.44 14.88
N TYR A 401 -10.47 22.52 14.62
CA TYR A 401 -10.83 21.17 14.17
C TYR A 401 -11.03 20.19 15.35
N ASN A 402 -10.23 20.32 16.41
CA ASN A 402 -10.21 19.36 17.54
C ASN A 402 -10.97 19.87 18.78
N VAL A 403 -11.08 21.19 18.97
CA VAL A 403 -11.86 21.83 20.05
C VAL A 403 -13.36 21.84 19.74
N THR A 404 -13.79 21.44 18.55
CA THR A 404 -15.21 21.24 18.23
C THR A 404 -15.84 20.19 19.14
N CYS A 405 -15.12 19.12 19.49
CA CYS A 405 -15.56 18.14 20.50
C CYS A 405 -15.70 18.77 21.91
N VAL A 406 -14.86 19.76 22.22
CA VAL A 406 -14.86 20.57 23.45
C VAL A 406 -15.98 21.64 23.43
N ALA A 407 -16.59 21.93 22.28
CA ALA A 407 -17.70 22.86 22.15
C ALA A 407 -19.06 22.25 22.54
N LEU A 408 -19.24 20.93 22.51
CA LEU A 408 -20.48 20.28 22.96
C LEU A 408 -20.85 20.63 24.40
N GLU A 409 -19.88 20.80 25.29
CA GLU A 409 -20.15 21.14 26.69
C GLU A 409 -20.53 22.60 26.92
N LYS A 410 -20.29 23.50 25.94
CA LYS A 410 -20.81 24.88 26.05
C LYS A 410 -22.35 24.89 26.10
N LEU A 411 -23.01 23.90 25.50
CA LEU A 411 -24.46 23.69 25.64
C LEU A 411 -24.91 23.26 27.05
N LYS A 412 -24.03 22.94 28.01
CA LYS A 412 -24.45 22.71 29.40
C LYS A 412 -24.63 24.02 30.19
N HIS A 413 -23.97 25.12 29.79
CA HIS A 413 -23.77 26.30 30.66
C HIS A 413 -24.01 27.68 30.01
N LEU A 414 -24.45 27.76 28.76
CA LEU A 414 -24.89 29.02 28.15
C LEU A 414 -26.24 29.47 28.77
N ASN A 415 -26.22 30.57 29.53
CA ASN A 415 -27.44 31.17 30.08
C ASN A 415 -27.88 32.39 29.24
N THR A 416 -28.91 32.17 28.41
CA THR A 416 -29.90 33.15 27.92
C THR A 416 -29.42 34.53 27.44
N ALA A 417 -28.67 34.55 26.33
CA ALA A 417 -28.88 35.52 25.24
C ALA A 417 -28.27 34.97 23.94
N GLU A 418 -29.05 34.96 22.85
CA GLU A 418 -28.61 34.71 21.46
C GLU A 418 -27.59 33.58 21.23
N LEU A 419 -28.09 32.34 21.20
CA LEU A 419 -27.36 31.21 20.62
C LEU A 419 -27.47 31.34 19.09
N ASP A 420 -26.39 31.78 18.42
CA ASP A 420 -26.47 32.15 17.00
C ASP A 420 -26.65 30.94 16.05
N ARG A 421 -27.21 31.20 14.86
CA ARG A 421 -27.48 30.16 13.83
C ARG A 421 -26.20 29.38 13.46
N SER A 422 -25.04 30.03 13.50
CA SER A 422 -23.72 29.41 13.28
C SER A 422 -23.38 28.35 14.34
N THR A 423 -23.58 28.67 15.62
CA THR A 423 -23.35 27.75 16.75
C THR A 423 -24.31 26.57 16.67
N ILE A 424 -25.60 26.81 16.36
CA ILE A 424 -26.60 25.76 16.18
C ILE A 424 -26.18 24.79 15.06
N HIS A 425 -25.82 25.30 13.88
CA HIS A 425 -25.33 24.47 12.77
C HIS A 425 -24.03 23.72 13.09
N SER A 426 -23.16 24.28 13.94
CA SER A 426 -21.91 23.65 14.39
C SER A 426 -22.15 22.51 15.40
N CYS A 427 -23.16 22.64 16.26
CA CYS A 427 -23.58 21.57 17.15
C CYS A 427 -24.30 20.44 16.39
N LEU A 428 -25.09 20.80 15.37
CA LEU A 428 -25.71 19.82 14.46
C LEU A 428 -24.66 19.07 13.64
N ASP A 429 -23.61 19.74 13.13
CA ASP A 429 -22.47 19.09 12.42
C ASP A 429 -21.93 17.93 13.24
N LEU A 430 -21.62 18.18 14.52
CA LEU A 430 -20.85 17.25 15.34
C LEU A 430 -21.69 16.08 15.89
N LEU A 431 -23.01 16.21 15.87
CA LEU A 431 -23.93 15.08 16.06
C LEU A 431 -24.12 14.24 14.77
N ASN A 432 -23.43 14.57 13.67
CA ASN A 432 -23.72 14.17 12.29
C ASN A 432 -25.12 14.60 11.78
N LEU A 433 -25.85 15.42 12.54
CA LEU A 433 -27.20 15.88 12.25
C LEU A 433 -27.27 17.13 11.35
N LYS A 434 -26.16 17.81 11.01
CA LYS A 434 -26.21 18.79 9.90
C LYS A 434 -26.48 18.07 8.57
N GLY A 435 -26.19 16.78 8.47
CA GLY A 435 -26.75 15.94 7.41
C GLY A 435 -28.28 16.00 7.38
N ALA A 436 -28.94 15.86 8.53
CA ALA A 436 -30.40 15.80 8.67
C ALA A 436 -31.11 17.15 8.85
N CYS A 437 -30.38 18.25 9.07
CA CYS A 437 -30.95 19.61 9.04
C CYS A 437 -30.63 20.32 7.71
N ALA A 438 -29.40 20.18 7.19
CA ALA A 438 -28.98 20.85 5.96
C ALA A 438 -29.09 20.01 4.69
N LYS A 439 -29.18 18.65 4.72
CA LYS A 439 -29.72 17.98 3.51
C LYS A 439 -31.18 18.36 3.34
N PRO A 440 -32.13 18.15 4.29
CA PRO A 440 -33.52 18.53 4.09
C PRO A 440 -33.68 20.01 3.79
N ARG A 441 -33.00 20.94 4.48
CA ARG A 441 -33.08 22.37 4.12
C ARG A 441 -32.54 22.69 2.73
N THR A 442 -31.36 22.19 2.33
CA THR A 442 -30.83 22.40 0.97
C THR A 442 -31.57 21.55 -0.08
N GLN A 443 -32.34 20.54 0.34
CA GLN A 443 -33.29 19.81 -0.48
C GLN A 443 -34.56 20.64 -0.66
N LEU A 444 -35.29 21.07 0.38
CA LEU A 444 -36.41 22.02 0.31
C LEU A 444 -36.07 23.25 -0.57
N GLU A 445 -34.89 23.84 -0.39
CA GLU A 445 -34.39 24.99 -1.19
C GLU A 445 -34.05 24.63 -2.67
N ARG A 446 -34.00 23.36 -3.05
CA ARG A 446 -33.69 22.86 -4.43
C ARG A 446 -34.73 21.91 -5.04
N GLN A 447 -35.62 21.35 -4.23
CA GLN A 447 -36.66 20.37 -4.55
C GLN A 447 -38.03 21.05 -4.56
N LEU A 448 -38.09 22.25 -5.12
CA LEU A 448 -39.31 22.85 -5.66
C LEU A 448 -39.77 22.08 -6.92
N MET A 449 -39.87 20.76 -6.76
CA MET A 449 -40.43 19.78 -7.67
C MET A 449 -41.95 19.77 -7.50
N GLN A 450 -42.56 20.90 -7.83
CA GLN A 450 -44.01 21.10 -7.81
C GLN A 450 -44.70 19.98 -8.59
N LEU A 451 -45.74 19.38 -8.01
CA LEU A 451 -46.52 18.32 -8.65
C LEU A 451 -47.72 18.87 -9.41
N ASN A 452 -48.11 18.17 -10.47
CA ASN A 452 -49.36 18.41 -11.16
C ASN A 452 -50.55 18.34 -10.18
N LYS A 453 -51.26 19.46 -10.08
CA LYS A 453 -52.30 19.70 -9.07
C LYS A 453 -53.51 18.80 -9.22
N GLU A 454 -53.91 18.50 -10.46
CA GLU A 454 -55.07 17.65 -10.76
C GLU A 454 -54.82 16.19 -10.37
N LYS A 455 -53.59 15.70 -10.54
CA LYS A 455 -53.18 14.36 -10.05
C LYS A 455 -53.19 14.30 -8.53
N LEU A 456 -52.58 15.26 -7.85
CA LEU A 456 -52.46 15.20 -6.39
C LEU A 456 -53.79 15.45 -5.66
N ALA A 457 -54.72 16.21 -6.24
CA ALA A 457 -56.08 16.37 -5.70
C ALA A 457 -56.96 15.12 -5.83
N ALA A 458 -56.52 14.08 -6.56
CA ALA A 458 -57.25 12.83 -6.79
C ALA A 458 -56.85 11.70 -5.81
N THR A 459 -56.02 11.97 -4.81
CA THR A 459 -55.40 10.95 -3.95
C THR A 459 -56.12 10.74 -2.62
N GLU A 460 -56.02 9.53 -2.05
CA GLU A 460 -56.60 9.26 -0.72
C GLU A 460 -55.86 10.02 0.39
N LEU A 461 -54.56 10.30 0.21
CA LEU A 461 -53.78 11.17 1.11
C LEU A 461 -54.32 12.61 1.09
N TYR A 462 -54.64 13.17 -0.08
CA TYR A 462 -55.21 14.51 -0.19
C TYR A 462 -56.62 14.56 0.42
N GLY A 463 -57.46 13.57 0.14
CA GLY A 463 -58.79 13.46 0.73
C GLY A 463 -58.79 13.34 2.26
N SER A 464 -57.73 12.74 2.83
CA SER A 464 -57.53 12.66 4.28
C SER A 464 -57.05 13.98 4.90
N LEU A 465 -56.33 14.82 4.14
CA LEU A 465 -55.81 16.11 4.60
C LEU A 465 -56.80 17.27 4.42
N ASP A 466 -57.67 17.26 3.39
CA ASP A 466 -58.67 18.33 3.15
C ASP A 466 -59.71 18.46 4.29
N PHE A 467 -59.85 17.44 5.14
CA PHE A 467 -60.70 17.50 6.34
C PHE A 467 -60.12 18.36 7.48
N LEU A 468 -58.81 18.66 7.47
CA LEU A 468 -58.10 19.29 8.58
C LEU A 468 -57.84 20.80 8.41
N LEU A 469 -58.18 21.38 7.24
CA LEU A 469 -57.63 22.67 6.79
C LEU A 469 -58.70 23.71 6.44
N ASN A 470 -58.38 24.98 6.64
CA ASN A 470 -59.27 26.11 6.36
C ASN A 470 -59.04 26.74 4.98
N GLY A 471 -59.98 27.60 4.58
CA GLY A 471 -60.21 27.95 3.17
C GLY A 471 -59.04 28.58 2.38
N GLU A 472 -58.09 29.25 3.03
CA GLU A 472 -56.92 29.85 2.34
C GLU A 472 -55.73 28.88 2.22
N GLU A 473 -55.58 27.94 3.16
CA GLU A 473 -54.48 26.96 3.23
C GLU A 473 -54.53 25.96 2.07
N ARG A 474 -55.74 25.70 1.54
CA ARG A 474 -56.03 24.86 0.34
C ARG A 474 -55.20 25.21 -0.90
N SER A 475 -54.62 26.40 -0.98
CA SER A 475 -53.79 26.84 -2.10
C SER A 475 -52.38 26.22 -2.13
N LYS A 476 -51.87 25.72 -1.00
CA LYS A 476 -50.47 25.31 -0.81
C LYS A 476 -50.18 23.83 -1.09
N LEU A 477 -51.20 22.99 -1.20
CA LEU A 477 -51.19 21.54 -1.00
C LEU A 477 -50.45 20.64 -2.04
N TYR A 478 -49.49 21.16 -2.81
CA TYR A 478 -49.12 20.63 -4.15
C TYR A 478 -47.65 20.15 -4.38
N THR A 479 -47.15 19.20 -3.56
CA THR A 479 -45.77 18.61 -3.59
C THR A 479 -45.71 17.14 -3.08
N SER A 480 -44.59 16.41 -3.32
CA SER A 480 -44.26 15.01 -2.87
C SER A 480 -42.72 14.79 -2.75
N ASP A 481 -42.10 13.69 -2.28
CA ASP A 481 -42.37 12.22 -2.23
C ASP A 481 -41.43 11.52 -1.20
N HIS A 482 -41.85 10.73 -0.18
CA HIS A 482 -43.18 10.51 0.42
C HIS A 482 -43.16 10.47 1.98
N THR A 483 -42.53 9.52 2.69
CA THR A 483 -42.60 9.45 4.18
C THR A 483 -41.72 10.49 4.90
N GLU A 484 -40.59 10.87 4.31
CA GLU A 484 -39.86 12.09 4.72
C GLU A 484 -40.67 13.35 4.37
N MET A 485 -41.56 13.26 3.37
CA MET A 485 -42.42 14.36 2.89
C MET A 485 -43.77 14.47 3.63
N GLU A 486 -44.26 13.44 4.32
CA GLU A 486 -45.34 13.60 5.30
C GLU A 486 -44.92 14.57 6.41
N ALA A 487 -43.62 14.61 6.74
CA ALA A 487 -43.06 15.66 7.58
C ALA A 487 -43.16 17.01 6.86
N GLU A 488 -42.54 17.16 5.68
CA GLU A 488 -42.52 18.41 4.91
C GLU A 488 -43.93 18.97 4.66
N ARG A 489 -44.94 18.12 4.44
CA ARG A 489 -46.33 18.50 4.20
C ARG A 489 -47.07 18.88 5.48
N ILE A 490 -46.77 18.26 6.63
CA ILE A 490 -47.24 18.76 7.93
C ILE A 490 -46.55 20.09 8.25
N LEU A 491 -45.28 20.28 7.88
CA LEU A 491 -44.57 21.55 8.05
C LEU A 491 -45.16 22.67 7.17
N ASP A 492 -45.38 22.46 5.87
CA ASP A 492 -46.01 23.43 4.95
C ASP A 492 -47.46 23.81 5.36
N LEU A 493 -48.15 22.94 6.11
CA LEU A 493 -49.50 23.19 6.60
C LEU A 493 -49.55 23.90 7.95
N PHE A 494 -48.60 23.63 8.86
CA PHE A 494 -48.54 24.30 10.17
C PHE A 494 -47.73 25.60 10.17
N PHE A 495 -46.81 25.79 9.22
CA PHE A 495 -45.98 26.97 9.13
C PHE A 495 -46.34 27.77 7.88
N ASP A 496 -47.11 28.84 8.07
CA ASP A 496 -47.25 29.87 7.04
C ASP A 496 -45.87 30.44 6.68
N GLN A 497 -45.67 30.81 5.41
CA GLN A 497 -44.33 31.08 4.83
C GLN A 497 -43.68 32.40 5.30
N ASN A 498 -44.06 32.87 6.50
CA ASN A 498 -43.74 34.18 7.07
C ASN A 498 -43.11 34.11 8.48
N ASP A 499 -42.82 32.92 9.04
CA ASP A 499 -42.03 32.79 10.30
C ASP A 499 -40.59 32.25 10.07
N PRO A 500 -39.62 33.12 9.68
CA PRO A 500 -38.23 32.72 9.43
C PRO A 500 -37.40 32.42 10.69
N GLU A 501 -37.99 32.57 11.88
CA GLU A 501 -37.38 32.27 13.19
C GLU A 501 -37.45 30.77 13.53
N SER A 502 -38.25 29.99 12.80
CA SER A 502 -38.40 28.54 13.01
C SER A 502 -37.16 27.73 12.55
N GLU A 503 -36.83 26.66 13.28
CA GLU A 503 -35.77 25.69 12.94
C GLU A 503 -36.28 24.25 13.08
N PHE A 504 -35.77 23.35 12.22
CA PHE A 504 -36.30 22.00 12.05
C PHE A 504 -35.22 20.94 12.29
N ILE A 505 -35.58 19.86 13.01
CA ILE A 505 -34.76 18.67 13.18
C ILE A 505 -35.59 17.46 12.76
N ILE A 506 -35.14 16.73 11.75
CA ILE A 506 -35.71 15.44 11.31
C ILE A 506 -34.72 14.33 11.69
N VAL A 507 -35.20 13.26 12.31
CA VAL A 507 -34.36 12.11 12.73
C VAL A 507 -35.13 10.79 12.62
N ASP A 508 -34.45 9.71 12.25
CA ASP A 508 -35.03 8.37 12.43
C ASP A 508 -35.06 7.99 13.92
N LYS A 509 -35.89 7.00 14.29
CA LYS A 509 -36.07 6.53 15.66
C LYS A 509 -34.75 6.10 16.34
N ALA A 510 -33.82 5.49 15.63
CA ALA A 510 -32.53 5.07 16.20
C ALA A 510 -31.58 6.27 16.42
N GLN A 511 -31.53 7.21 15.48
CA GLN A 511 -30.83 8.49 15.63
C GLN A 511 -31.41 9.30 16.80
N TYR A 512 -32.74 9.39 16.90
CA TYR A 512 -33.42 10.02 18.04
C TYR A 512 -33.05 9.32 19.35
N LEU A 513 -33.17 8.00 19.45
CA LEU A 513 -32.86 7.26 20.69
C LEU A 513 -31.39 7.39 21.10
N ALA A 514 -30.46 7.50 20.16
CA ALA A 514 -29.05 7.80 20.42
C ALA A 514 -28.83 9.27 20.86
N GLY A 515 -29.47 10.23 20.19
CA GLY A 515 -29.32 11.67 20.43
C GLY A 515 -30.20 12.26 21.53
N ARG A 516 -31.21 11.53 22.03
CA ARG A 516 -32.36 12.08 22.78
C ARG A 516 -32.01 13.01 23.92
N LYS A 517 -30.99 12.70 24.75
CA LYS A 517 -30.57 13.58 25.85
C LYS A 517 -30.07 14.93 25.35
N THR A 518 -29.34 14.95 24.24
CA THR A 518 -28.80 16.17 23.62
C THR A 518 -29.89 16.94 22.89
N ILE A 519 -30.74 16.25 22.12
CA ILE A 519 -31.91 16.85 21.44
C ILE A 519 -32.84 17.50 22.47
N SER A 520 -33.18 16.79 23.56
CA SER A 520 -33.97 17.33 24.68
C SER A 520 -33.26 18.43 25.50
N ASN A 521 -31.94 18.63 25.37
CA ASN A 521 -31.22 19.75 25.98
C ASN A 521 -31.24 20.98 25.06
N VAL A 522 -31.00 20.80 23.75
CA VAL A 522 -31.14 21.84 22.72
C VAL A 522 -32.58 22.40 22.72
N HIS A 523 -33.58 21.52 22.70
CA HIS A 523 -35.02 21.84 22.85
C HIS A 523 -35.35 22.60 24.16
N ARG A 524 -34.48 22.55 25.18
CA ARG A 524 -34.68 23.25 26.47
C ARG A 524 -33.98 24.62 26.54
N GLN A 525 -33.17 24.97 25.54
CA GLN A 525 -32.31 26.16 25.55
C GLN A 525 -32.50 27.09 24.34
N LEU A 526 -33.08 26.60 23.25
CA LEU A 526 -33.40 27.45 22.10
C LEU A 526 -34.58 28.38 22.43
N ASN A 527 -34.38 29.67 22.14
CA ASN A 527 -35.39 30.73 22.25
C ASN A 527 -36.00 31.03 20.86
N CYS A 528 -36.31 29.98 20.11
CA CYS A 528 -36.92 30.03 18.79
C CYS A 528 -37.92 28.86 18.64
N SER A 529 -38.76 28.91 17.61
CA SER A 529 -39.74 27.86 17.30
C SER A 529 -39.03 26.62 16.75
N LEU A 530 -38.68 25.67 17.63
CA LEU A 530 -38.06 24.40 17.23
C LEU A 530 -39.13 23.34 16.94
N VAL A 531 -39.02 22.69 15.78
CA VAL A 531 -39.84 21.54 15.40
C VAL A 531 -38.98 20.28 15.34
N LEU A 532 -39.46 19.21 15.97
CA LEU A 532 -38.81 17.89 15.97
C LEU A 532 -39.71 16.87 15.27
N VAL A 533 -39.18 16.27 14.21
CA VAL A 533 -39.81 15.17 13.48
C VAL A 533 -39.06 13.88 13.81
N ILE A 534 -39.80 12.83 14.20
CA ILE A 534 -39.24 11.50 14.45
C ILE A 534 -39.90 10.49 13.51
N VAL A 535 -39.08 9.85 12.67
CA VAL A 535 -39.52 8.83 11.70
C VAL A 535 -39.33 7.44 12.31
N CYS A 536 -40.42 6.71 12.50
CA CYS A 536 -40.45 5.37 13.08
C CYS A 536 -40.56 4.29 12.00
N PRO A 537 -39.59 3.35 11.93
CA PRO A 537 -39.63 2.24 10.96
C PRO A 537 -40.89 1.38 11.07
N GLU A 538 -41.22 0.71 9.96
CA GLU A 538 -42.31 -0.27 9.84
C GLU A 538 -42.43 -1.20 11.07
N GLY A 539 -43.58 -1.11 11.76
CA GLY A 539 -43.91 -1.93 12.92
C GLY A 539 -43.34 -1.45 14.27
N GLU A 540 -42.53 -0.40 14.31
CA GLU A 540 -41.77 0.03 15.49
C GLU A 540 -42.36 1.29 16.19
N GLU A 541 -43.40 1.12 16.99
CA GLU A 541 -44.02 2.22 17.77
C GLU A 541 -43.08 2.86 18.82
N LEU A 542 -43.29 4.15 19.13
CA LEU A 542 -42.63 4.85 20.25
C LEU A 542 -43.42 4.63 21.55
N ASP A 543 -42.69 4.24 22.60
CA ASP A 543 -43.24 3.96 23.93
C ASP A 543 -43.97 5.20 24.52
N PRO A 544 -45.23 5.08 24.98
CA PRO A 544 -46.01 6.19 25.55
C PRO A 544 -45.32 6.97 26.67
N VAL A 545 -44.40 6.36 27.42
CA VAL A 545 -43.61 7.01 28.48
C VAL A 545 -42.77 8.19 27.92
N TYR A 546 -42.47 8.20 26.62
CA TYR A 546 -41.76 9.31 25.98
C TYR A 546 -42.61 10.57 25.80
N TRP A 547 -43.95 10.47 25.82
CA TRP A 547 -44.85 11.63 25.68
C TRP A 547 -44.96 12.40 26.99
N GLU A 548 -45.23 11.70 28.10
CA GLU A 548 -45.29 12.29 29.45
C GLU A 548 -44.00 13.09 29.77
N THR A 549 -42.85 12.58 29.34
CA THR A 549 -41.53 13.21 29.57
C THR A 549 -41.36 14.57 28.85
N LEU A 550 -42.12 14.83 27.77
CA LEU A 550 -42.11 16.09 27.04
C LEU A 550 -43.28 17.00 27.46
N GLU A 551 -44.47 16.45 27.68
CA GLU A 551 -45.66 17.20 28.12
C GLU A 551 -45.48 17.81 29.52
N LEU A 552 -44.88 17.07 30.47
CA LEU A 552 -44.60 17.53 31.85
C LEU A 552 -43.66 18.75 31.97
N ARG A 553 -43.24 19.35 30.84
CA ARG A 553 -42.41 20.55 30.77
C ARG A 553 -42.88 21.57 29.71
N ALA A 554 -44.06 21.36 29.12
CA ALA A 554 -44.63 22.28 28.14
C ALA A 554 -45.26 23.52 28.78
N GLU A 555 -45.84 23.40 29.98
CA GLU A 555 -46.65 24.44 30.64
C GLU A 555 -45.90 25.75 30.99
N GLU A 556 -44.56 25.74 31.03
CA GLU A 556 -43.76 26.89 31.49
C GLU A 556 -43.27 27.84 30.38
N GLN A 557 -43.44 27.52 29.09
CA GLN A 557 -42.68 28.21 28.02
C GLN A 557 -43.52 28.82 26.88
N LYS A 558 -43.03 29.95 26.34
CA LYS A 558 -43.85 31.01 25.71
C LYS A 558 -43.88 30.99 24.17
N HIS A 559 -43.40 29.92 23.53
CA HIS A 559 -43.27 29.81 22.07
C HIS A 559 -43.88 28.48 21.61
N GLN A 560 -44.54 28.48 20.44
CA GLN A 560 -45.12 27.26 19.88
C GLN A 560 -44.03 26.27 19.49
N ARG A 561 -44.30 24.99 19.75
CA ARG A 561 -43.38 23.87 19.57
C ARG A 561 -44.19 22.67 19.12
N MET A 562 -43.60 21.88 18.23
CA MET A 562 -44.31 20.79 17.56
C MET A 562 -43.45 19.55 17.51
N LEU A 563 -44.05 18.44 17.95
CA LEU A 563 -43.48 17.11 17.87
C LEU A 563 -44.31 16.33 16.85
N ILE A 564 -43.70 15.98 15.72
CA ILE A 564 -44.36 15.25 14.63
C ILE A 564 -43.78 13.83 14.64
N ILE A 565 -44.64 12.84 14.86
CA ILE A 565 -44.25 11.42 14.93
C ILE A 565 -44.87 10.72 13.75
N LEU A 566 -44.03 10.24 12.83
CA LEU A 566 -44.46 9.52 11.65
C LEU A 566 -44.17 8.04 11.85
N ASN A 567 -45.22 7.24 11.93
CA ASN A 567 -45.13 5.79 11.78
C ASN A 567 -45.32 5.45 10.29
N ASP A 568 -44.54 4.52 9.75
CA ASP A 568 -44.75 3.87 8.43
C ASP A 568 -46.09 3.08 8.31
N LYS A 569 -47.08 3.34 9.18
CA LYS A 569 -48.41 2.69 9.26
C LYS A 569 -49.56 3.57 8.76
N ILE A 570 -49.28 4.67 8.07
CA ILE A 570 -50.31 5.27 7.19
C ILE A 570 -50.44 4.34 5.97
N GLU A 571 -51.35 3.36 6.08
CA GLU A 571 -51.79 2.54 4.94
C GLU A 571 -52.68 3.38 3.99
N THR A 572 -52.15 4.47 3.45
CA THR A 572 -52.61 4.96 2.15
C THR A 572 -52.11 4.00 1.06
N PRO A 573 -52.90 3.77 -0.01
CA PRO A 573 -52.44 2.96 -1.14
C PRO A 573 -51.14 3.54 -1.70
N SER A 574 -50.21 2.67 -2.15
CA SER A 574 -48.85 3.11 -2.52
C SER A 574 -48.84 3.90 -3.85
N GLU A 575 -49.16 5.19 -3.77
CA GLU A 575 -49.14 6.14 -4.87
C GLU A 575 -47.70 6.53 -5.21
N ARG A 576 -47.20 5.99 -6.32
CA ARG A 576 -45.84 6.23 -6.80
C ARG A 576 -45.81 7.48 -7.68
N PHE A 577 -45.27 8.58 -7.17
CA PHE A 577 -45.09 9.80 -7.95
C PHE A 577 -43.90 9.66 -8.91
N LEU A 578 -44.17 9.93 -10.18
CA LEU A 578 -43.22 9.71 -11.26
C LEU A 578 -42.62 11.03 -11.76
N VAL A 579 -41.47 10.96 -12.43
CA VAL A 579 -40.83 12.12 -13.07
C VAL A 579 -41.71 12.78 -14.15
N SER A 580 -42.71 12.07 -14.70
CA SER A 580 -43.76 12.66 -15.55
C SER A 580 -44.66 13.68 -14.84
N ASP A 581 -44.77 13.59 -13.52
CA ASP A 581 -45.82 14.25 -12.73
C ASP A 581 -45.39 15.61 -12.18
N LEU A 582 -44.13 15.96 -12.40
CA LEU A 582 -43.54 17.29 -12.16
C LEU A 582 -44.17 18.36 -13.04
N GLU A 583 -44.46 19.53 -12.48
CA GLU A 583 -44.79 20.76 -13.23
C GLU A 583 -43.55 21.31 -13.97
N ASP A 584 -43.74 22.28 -14.87
CA ASP A 584 -42.67 22.76 -15.76
C ASP A 584 -41.49 23.43 -15.06
N GLU A 585 -41.67 23.89 -13.81
CA GLU A 585 -40.59 24.42 -12.97
C GLU A 585 -39.73 23.28 -12.41
N GLY A 586 -40.34 22.23 -11.85
CA GLY A 586 -39.64 21.01 -11.41
C GLY A 586 -38.93 20.30 -12.57
N ARG A 587 -39.54 20.31 -13.76
CA ARG A 587 -38.90 19.82 -15.00
C ARG A 587 -37.67 20.62 -15.46
N ARG A 588 -37.30 21.73 -14.80
CA ARG A 588 -36.01 22.43 -15.05
C ARG A 588 -34.83 21.69 -14.44
N VAL A 589 -34.95 21.08 -13.27
CA VAL A 589 -33.87 20.32 -12.60
C VAL A 589 -33.37 19.19 -13.52
N VAL A 590 -34.31 18.52 -14.19
CA VAL A 590 -34.04 17.46 -15.17
C VAL A 590 -33.27 17.96 -16.42
N ARG A 591 -33.20 19.29 -16.66
CA ARG A 591 -32.44 19.91 -17.76
C ARG A 591 -31.03 20.35 -17.35
N GLU A 592 -30.67 20.24 -16.08
CA GLU A 592 -29.34 20.65 -15.59
C GLU A 592 -28.21 19.72 -16.08
N LYS A 593 -26.99 20.26 -16.10
CA LYS A 593 -25.77 19.58 -16.52
C LYS A 593 -24.88 19.34 -15.30
N VAL A 594 -24.77 18.08 -14.88
CA VAL A 594 -24.13 17.64 -13.63
C VAL A 594 -22.83 16.88 -13.89
N ARG A 595 -21.85 16.93 -12.98
CA ARG A 595 -20.63 16.08 -13.04
C ARG A 595 -20.87 14.79 -12.28
N LEU A 596 -20.64 13.64 -12.93
CA LEU A 596 -20.71 12.31 -12.31
C LEU A 596 -19.58 11.43 -12.86
N TYR A 597 -18.90 10.67 -11.99
CA TYR A 597 -17.74 9.82 -12.34
C TYR A 597 -16.68 10.48 -13.24
N GLY A 598 -16.41 11.78 -13.04
CA GLY A 598 -15.43 12.54 -13.82
C GLY A 598 -15.93 13.07 -15.18
N THR A 599 -17.24 13.08 -15.45
CA THR A 599 -17.76 13.57 -16.74
C THR A 599 -19.08 14.33 -16.58
N HIS A 600 -19.34 15.31 -17.46
CA HIS A 600 -20.52 16.16 -17.39
C HIS A 600 -21.66 15.62 -18.25
N VAL A 601 -22.85 15.49 -17.69
CA VAL A 601 -24.00 14.80 -18.29
C VAL A 601 -25.29 15.57 -17.99
N LEU A 602 -26.26 15.53 -18.90
CA LEU A 602 -27.59 16.12 -18.65
C LEU A 602 -28.38 15.18 -17.72
N LEU A 603 -28.97 15.71 -16.65
CA LEU A 603 -29.65 14.89 -15.64
C LEU A 603 -30.78 14.04 -16.26
N GLY A 604 -31.56 14.62 -17.18
CA GLY A 604 -32.60 13.94 -17.97
C GLY A 604 -32.11 12.96 -19.04
N SER A 605 -30.81 12.68 -19.13
CA SER A 605 -30.29 11.50 -19.86
C SER A 605 -30.02 10.30 -18.93
N LEU A 606 -30.12 10.50 -17.62
CA LEU A 606 -29.97 9.50 -16.57
C LEU A 606 -31.31 9.12 -15.90
N VAL A 607 -32.41 9.76 -16.31
CA VAL A 607 -33.73 9.70 -15.68
C VAL A 607 -34.78 9.55 -16.78
N GLU A 608 -35.74 8.66 -16.57
CA GLU A 608 -36.84 8.36 -17.49
C GLU A 608 -38.18 8.83 -16.88
N SER A 609 -39.19 9.14 -17.70
CA SER A 609 -40.46 9.72 -17.22
C SER A 609 -41.29 8.80 -16.33
N GLN A 610 -40.92 7.52 -16.22
CA GLN A 610 -41.55 6.51 -15.37
C GLN A 610 -40.69 6.13 -14.16
N ASP A 611 -39.59 6.84 -13.91
CA ASP A 611 -38.84 6.70 -12.66
C ASP A 611 -39.61 7.34 -11.50
N GLU A 612 -39.48 6.73 -10.32
CA GLU A 612 -39.94 7.29 -9.03
C GLU A 612 -39.09 8.51 -8.65
N LEU A 613 -39.71 9.56 -8.09
CA LEU A 613 -39.00 10.80 -7.73
C LEU A 613 -37.87 10.57 -6.72
N ARG A 614 -38.01 9.58 -5.83
CA ARG A 614 -36.93 9.04 -4.97
C ARG A 614 -35.61 8.72 -5.71
N TYR A 615 -35.66 8.18 -6.94
CA TYR A 615 -34.44 7.91 -7.73
C TYR A 615 -33.79 9.22 -8.21
N LEU A 616 -34.58 10.19 -8.67
CA LEU A 616 -34.10 11.51 -9.06
C LEU A 616 -33.46 12.25 -7.85
N ALA A 617 -34.07 12.17 -6.67
CA ALA A 617 -33.51 12.72 -5.44
C ALA A 617 -32.15 12.09 -5.07
N CYS A 618 -32.06 10.75 -5.12
CA CYS A 618 -30.81 10.02 -4.90
C CYS A 618 -29.72 10.45 -5.89
N LEU A 619 -30.07 10.56 -7.17
CA LEU A 619 -29.15 10.97 -8.24
C LEU A 619 -28.60 12.40 -8.04
N VAL A 620 -29.44 13.34 -7.60
CA VAL A 620 -29.00 14.70 -7.24
C VAL A 620 -27.99 14.65 -6.08
N GLN A 621 -28.25 13.86 -5.02
CA GLN A 621 -27.29 13.68 -3.92
C GLN A 621 -25.96 13.06 -4.39
N MET A 622 -25.98 12.12 -5.35
CA MET A 622 -24.76 11.58 -5.95
C MET A 622 -23.94 12.66 -6.70
N CYS A 623 -24.62 13.54 -7.44
CA CYS A 623 -23.98 14.64 -8.17
C CYS A 623 -23.39 15.69 -7.21
N ASP A 624 -24.11 16.05 -6.14
CA ASP A 624 -23.60 16.91 -5.06
C ASP A 624 -22.31 16.37 -4.43
N LYS A 625 -22.23 15.05 -4.23
CA LYS A 625 -21.03 14.38 -3.72
C LYS A 625 -19.91 14.40 -4.76
N ALA A 626 -20.19 14.07 -6.02
CA ALA A 626 -19.21 14.06 -7.11
C ALA A 626 -18.63 15.45 -7.41
N ASN A 627 -19.40 16.53 -7.24
CA ASN A 627 -18.93 17.91 -7.35
C ASN A 627 -17.92 18.29 -6.25
N ARG A 628 -17.88 17.57 -5.12
CA ARG A 628 -16.98 17.86 -3.97
C ARG A 628 -15.75 16.95 -3.93
N GLN A 629 -15.61 16.01 -4.87
CA GLN A 629 -14.53 15.02 -4.87
C GLN A 629 -13.70 15.08 -6.17
N PRO A 630 -12.39 14.82 -6.12
CA PRO A 630 -11.56 14.67 -7.32
C PRO A 630 -12.00 13.43 -8.12
N SER A 631 -11.80 13.43 -9.44
CA SER A 631 -12.08 12.25 -10.27
C SER A 631 -11.07 11.13 -10.04
N LEU A 632 -11.38 9.93 -10.54
CA LEU A 632 -10.43 8.82 -10.55
C LEU A 632 -9.17 9.14 -11.38
N ASN A 633 -9.28 9.99 -12.41
CA ASN A 633 -8.14 10.45 -13.19
C ASN A 633 -7.32 11.51 -12.44
N ASP A 634 -7.99 12.46 -11.76
CA ASP A 634 -7.34 13.42 -10.86
C ASP A 634 -6.51 12.71 -9.77
N ILE A 635 -7.14 11.74 -9.08
CA ILE A 635 -6.49 10.92 -8.03
C ILE A 635 -5.26 10.19 -8.59
N ARG A 636 -5.43 9.46 -9.70
CA ARG A 636 -4.34 8.67 -10.31
C ARG A 636 -3.21 9.52 -10.89
N PHE A 637 -3.47 10.76 -11.30
CA PHE A 637 -2.42 11.67 -11.74
C PHE A 637 -1.66 12.28 -10.55
N LYS A 638 -2.34 12.56 -9.43
CA LYS A 638 -1.74 13.13 -8.23
C LYS A 638 -0.53 12.34 -7.69
N ASP A 639 -0.57 11.01 -7.81
CA ASP A 639 0.56 10.11 -7.47
C ASP A 639 1.89 10.45 -8.18
N VAL A 640 1.82 11.10 -9.35
CA VAL A 640 2.96 11.36 -10.24
C VAL A 640 3.16 12.84 -10.58
N GLU A 641 2.15 13.68 -10.36
CA GLU A 641 2.10 15.12 -10.68
C GLU A 641 3.34 15.90 -10.22
N GLY A 642 3.75 15.68 -8.96
CA GLY A 642 4.90 16.35 -8.35
C GLY A 642 6.23 16.13 -9.09
N LEU A 643 6.40 14.99 -9.78
CA LEU A 643 7.61 14.63 -10.53
C LEU A 643 7.38 14.56 -12.05
N TYR A 644 6.15 14.77 -12.54
CA TYR A 644 5.82 14.61 -13.94
C TYR A 644 6.41 15.74 -14.80
N ILE A 645 7.12 15.35 -15.87
CA ILE A 645 7.56 16.26 -16.93
C ILE A 645 6.71 16.00 -18.17
N MET A 646 6.19 17.08 -18.75
CA MET A 646 5.37 17.05 -19.96
C MET A 646 6.13 16.36 -21.10
N ARG A 647 5.48 15.43 -21.81
CA ARG A 647 6.11 14.67 -22.90
C ARG A 647 5.51 15.05 -24.24
N ARG A 648 6.39 15.25 -25.22
CA ARG A 648 6.03 15.51 -26.62
C ARG A 648 5.92 14.19 -27.37
N LEU A 649 5.10 14.18 -28.41
CA LEU A 649 4.96 13.02 -29.29
C LEU A 649 5.68 13.27 -30.61
N MET A 650 6.22 12.20 -31.20
CA MET A 650 6.75 12.20 -32.57
C MET A 650 5.87 11.30 -33.44
N SER A 651 5.40 11.82 -34.58
CA SER A 651 4.68 11.01 -35.57
C SER A 651 5.65 10.09 -36.30
N ARG A 652 5.17 8.92 -36.74
CA ARG A 652 6.01 7.96 -37.46
C ARG A 652 5.96 8.21 -38.97
N HIS A 653 6.77 9.16 -39.44
CA HIS A 653 6.91 9.51 -40.87
C HIS A 653 8.30 9.16 -41.45
N SER A 654 8.67 7.88 -41.46
CA SER A 654 9.50 7.27 -42.52
C SER A 654 9.67 5.76 -42.33
N GLN A 655 9.88 5.04 -43.44
CA GLN A 655 10.22 3.61 -43.44
C GLN A 655 11.71 3.35 -43.14
N HIS A 656 12.54 4.39 -42.99
CA HIS A 656 13.99 4.26 -42.76
C HIS A 656 14.34 3.93 -41.30
N VAL A 657 13.71 4.58 -40.32
CA VAL A 657 14.01 4.34 -38.89
C VAL A 657 13.73 2.88 -38.48
N ALA A 658 12.81 2.19 -39.17
CA ALA A 658 12.56 0.76 -38.99
C ALA A 658 13.78 -0.12 -39.33
N ARG A 659 14.63 0.28 -40.29
CA ARG A 659 15.88 -0.42 -40.63
C ARG A 659 17.01 -0.06 -39.66
N LEU A 660 17.11 1.17 -39.17
CA LEU A 660 18.13 1.54 -38.18
C LEU A 660 17.88 0.83 -36.84
N LEU A 661 16.62 0.77 -36.39
CA LEU A 661 16.18 -0.06 -35.26
C LEU A 661 16.37 -1.59 -35.47
N GLN A 662 16.84 -2.04 -36.64
CA GLN A 662 17.12 -3.44 -36.94
C GLN A 662 18.57 -3.86 -36.63
N TYR A 663 19.50 -2.91 -36.51
CA TYR A 663 20.94 -3.19 -36.35
C TYR A 663 21.52 -2.89 -34.97
N GLY A 664 20.75 -2.27 -34.05
CA GLY A 664 21.18 -2.03 -32.66
C GLY A 664 22.27 -0.97 -32.47
N LEU A 665 22.72 -0.35 -33.56
CA LEU A 665 23.67 0.76 -33.63
C LEU A 665 22.92 2.07 -33.93
N GLU A 666 23.45 3.18 -33.43
CA GLU A 666 22.80 4.50 -33.34
C GLU A 666 21.56 4.55 -32.41
N MET A 667 21.81 4.88 -31.14
CA MET A 667 20.78 5.50 -30.31
C MET A 667 20.50 6.93 -30.78
N TYR A 668 19.25 7.36 -30.63
CA TYR A 668 18.81 8.77 -30.55
C TYR A 668 19.38 9.81 -31.52
N ARG A 669 19.75 9.44 -32.75
CA ARG A 669 19.75 10.43 -33.84
C ARG A 669 18.31 10.83 -34.17
N GLU A 670 17.91 12.00 -33.68
CA GLU A 670 16.63 12.61 -34.03
C GLU A 670 16.61 12.93 -35.54
N PHE A 671 15.83 12.16 -36.30
CA PHE A 671 15.43 12.56 -37.65
C PHE A 671 14.28 13.56 -37.54
N ASP A 672 14.37 14.69 -38.23
CA ASP A 672 13.39 15.78 -38.25
C ASP A 672 11.98 15.29 -38.63
N SER A 673 11.26 14.83 -37.62
CA SER A 673 9.88 14.37 -37.67
C SER A 673 9.04 15.41 -36.94
N PRO A 674 7.88 15.85 -37.48
CA PRO A 674 7.09 16.90 -36.86
C PRO A 674 6.65 16.49 -35.44
N GLU A 675 6.91 17.35 -34.46
CA GLU A 675 6.41 17.17 -33.08
C GLU A 675 4.89 17.30 -33.08
N LEU A 676 4.19 16.26 -32.64
CA LEU A 676 2.74 16.24 -32.47
C LEU A 676 2.37 16.88 -31.13
N GLN A 677 1.44 17.83 -31.15
CA GLN A 677 0.83 18.36 -29.94
C GLN A 677 -0.30 17.44 -29.47
N ILE A 678 -0.64 17.48 -28.18
CA ILE A 678 -1.78 16.71 -27.65
C ILE A 678 -3.10 17.17 -28.27
N HIS A 679 -3.21 18.44 -28.65
CA HIS A 679 -4.33 18.94 -29.45
C HIS A 679 -4.45 18.26 -30.82
N ASP A 680 -3.40 17.66 -31.37
CA ASP A 680 -3.45 16.94 -32.65
C ASP A 680 -3.98 15.51 -32.44
N LEU A 681 -3.65 14.86 -31.32
CA LEU A 681 -4.38 13.66 -30.88
C LEU A 681 -5.87 13.96 -30.63
N VAL A 682 -6.22 15.15 -30.14
CA VAL A 682 -7.63 15.57 -29.96
C VAL A 682 -8.34 15.79 -31.30
N LYS A 683 -7.62 16.24 -32.34
CA LYS A 683 -8.12 16.41 -33.73
C LYS A 683 -8.11 15.12 -34.55
N ALA A 684 -7.35 14.09 -34.16
CA ALA A 684 -7.24 12.83 -34.90
C ALA A 684 -8.63 12.22 -35.17
N PRO A 685 -8.89 11.63 -36.36
CA PRO A 685 -10.22 11.20 -36.76
C PRO A 685 -10.93 10.29 -35.74
N ASN A 686 -12.25 10.45 -35.62
CA ASN A 686 -13.07 9.51 -34.85
C ASN A 686 -12.84 8.08 -35.40
N LYS A 687 -12.79 7.09 -34.50
CA LYS A 687 -12.47 5.68 -34.79
C LYS A 687 -11.00 5.37 -35.20
N THR A 688 -10.07 6.33 -35.20
CA THR A 688 -8.62 5.99 -35.27
C THR A 688 -8.10 5.49 -33.92
N VAL A 689 -7.34 4.39 -33.92
CA VAL A 689 -6.62 3.89 -32.74
C VAL A 689 -5.24 4.52 -32.69
N ILE A 690 -4.85 5.07 -31.53
CA ILE A 690 -3.53 5.67 -31.30
C ILE A 690 -2.65 4.69 -30.53
N GLY A 691 -1.57 4.20 -31.13
CA GLY A 691 -0.59 3.31 -30.51
C GLY A 691 0.67 4.05 -30.05
N VAL A 692 0.88 4.16 -28.74
CA VAL A 692 2.08 4.75 -28.12
C VAL A 692 3.11 3.66 -27.86
N LEU A 693 4.21 3.63 -28.65
CA LEU A 693 5.10 2.47 -28.77
C LEU A 693 6.54 2.71 -28.35
N ASP A 694 6.83 2.51 -27.07
CA ASP A 694 8.16 2.74 -26.47
C ASP A 694 8.62 1.62 -25.53
N ALA A 695 9.92 1.61 -25.23
CA ALA A 695 10.56 0.65 -24.34
C ALA A 695 10.05 0.73 -22.87
N PRO A 696 10.39 -0.23 -22.00
CA PRO A 696 10.29 -0.08 -20.55
C PRO A 696 10.96 1.21 -20.05
N GLY A 697 10.51 1.73 -18.91
CA GLY A 697 11.08 2.94 -18.30
C GLY A 697 10.83 4.27 -19.03
N CYS A 698 10.34 4.25 -20.28
CA CYS A 698 10.10 5.46 -21.09
C CYS A 698 8.93 6.34 -20.61
N GLY A 699 8.16 5.91 -19.60
CA GLY A 699 7.10 6.70 -18.97
C GLY A 699 5.71 6.62 -19.63
N LYS A 700 5.42 5.58 -20.43
CA LYS A 700 4.12 5.39 -21.13
C LYS A 700 2.92 5.53 -20.17
N THR A 701 2.97 4.81 -19.05
CA THR A 701 1.93 4.80 -18.02
C THR A 701 1.75 6.14 -17.33
N THR A 702 2.85 6.85 -17.05
CA THR A 702 2.85 8.19 -16.47
C THR A 702 2.24 9.21 -17.43
N TYR A 703 2.58 9.11 -18.72
CA TYR A 703 1.97 9.90 -19.79
C TYR A 703 0.47 9.63 -19.91
N LEU A 704 0.02 8.36 -19.81
CA LEU A 704 -1.42 8.04 -19.84
C LEU A 704 -2.19 8.48 -18.59
N LYS A 705 -1.58 8.45 -17.40
CA LYS A 705 -2.14 9.07 -16.18
C LYS A 705 -2.38 10.57 -16.39
N TRP A 706 -1.37 11.27 -16.91
CA TRP A 706 -1.49 12.69 -17.24
C TRP A 706 -2.55 12.95 -18.33
N LEU A 707 -2.47 12.24 -19.47
CA LEU A 707 -3.37 12.41 -20.62
C LEU A 707 -4.84 12.16 -20.24
N ALA A 708 -5.11 11.21 -19.33
CA ALA A 708 -6.47 10.96 -18.85
C ALA A 708 -7.06 12.20 -18.16
N LYS A 709 -6.29 12.82 -17.25
CA LYS A 709 -6.67 14.03 -16.51
C LYS A 709 -6.74 15.26 -17.43
N ASP A 710 -5.83 15.38 -18.39
CA ASP A 710 -5.78 16.48 -19.35
C ASP A 710 -6.99 16.44 -20.31
N LEU A 711 -7.32 15.26 -20.85
CA LEU A 711 -8.52 15.05 -21.65
C LEU A 711 -9.82 15.26 -20.84
N GLU A 712 -9.86 14.93 -19.55
CA GLU A 712 -11.02 15.25 -18.70
C GLU A 712 -11.19 16.77 -18.51
N THR A 713 -10.07 17.52 -18.52
CA THR A 713 -10.06 18.99 -18.43
C THR A 713 -10.48 19.63 -19.77
N ILE A 714 -9.98 19.13 -20.90
CA ILE A 714 -10.21 19.68 -22.25
C ILE A 714 -11.57 19.27 -22.81
N GLU A 715 -12.03 18.04 -22.52
CA GLU A 715 -13.28 17.49 -23.00
C GLU A 715 -14.21 17.06 -21.85
N PRO A 716 -14.73 17.99 -21.04
CA PRO A 716 -15.56 17.69 -19.87
C PRO A 716 -16.83 16.86 -20.17
N ASP A 717 -17.28 16.83 -21.43
CA ASP A 717 -18.44 16.06 -21.91
C ASP A 717 -18.07 14.67 -22.44
N SER A 718 -16.79 14.40 -22.68
CA SER A 718 -16.27 13.05 -22.93
C SER A 718 -16.10 12.32 -21.60
N TRP A 719 -16.24 10.99 -21.57
CA TRP A 719 -15.91 10.18 -20.40
C TRP A 719 -14.59 9.46 -20.66
N ILE A 720 -13.56 9.84 -19.91
CA ILE A 720 -12.18 9.36 -20.11
C ILE A 720 -11.91 8.19 -19.17
N VAL A 721 -11.72 7.00 -19.73
CA VAL A 721 -11.61 5.74 -18.99
C VAL A 721 -10.23 5.13 -19.22
N ARG A 722 -9.37 5.11 -18.18
CA ARG A 722 -8.05 4.46 -18.23
C ARG A 722 -8.06 3.07 -17.56
N PHE A 723 -7.80 2.04 -18.36
CA PHE A 723 -7.51 0.67 -17.92
C PHE A 723 -6.01 0.41 -17.89
N CYS A 724 -5.56 -0.44 -16.96
CA CYS A 724 -4.20 -0.99 -16.95
C CYS A 724 -4.30 -2.50 -17.18
N ALA A 725 -3.80 -3.00 -18.31
CA ALA A 725 -4.16 -4.32 -18.83
C ALA A 725 -3.79 -5.49 -17.89
N ILE A 726 -2.70 -5.35 -17.14
CA ILE A 726 -2.26 -6.33 -16.14
C ILE A 726 -3.29 -6.54 -15.01
N GLN A 727 -4.05 -5.50 -14.61
CA GLN A 727 -5.13 -5.59 -13.61
C GLN A 727 -6.32 -6.43 -14.11
N TYR A 728 -6.49 -6.56 -15.43
CA TYR A 728 -7.58 -7.32 -16.07
C TYR A 728 -7.12 -8.68 -16.62
N ALA A 729 -5.91 -9.13 -16.31
CA ALA A 729 -5.34 -10.37 -16.85
C ALA A 729 -6.22 -11.61 -16.57
N LYS A 730 -6.88 -11.66 -15.40
CA LYS A 730 -7.85 -12.72 -15.09
C LYS A 730 -9.14 -12.58 -15.88
N ASP A 731 -9.62 -11.37 -16.12
CA ASP A 731 -10.86 -11.12 -16.84
C ASP A 731 -10.70 -11.52 -18.32
N PHE A 732 -9.53 -11.28 -18.92
CA PHE A 732 -9.17 -11.86 -20.22
C PHE A 732 -9.13 -13.40 -20.21
N ALA A 733 -8.71 -14.04 -19.10
CA ALA A 733 -8.76 -15.49 -18.96
C ALA A 733 -10.21 -16.04 -18.98
N LEU A 734 -11.16 -15.34 -18.36
CA LEU A 734 -12.58 -15.71 -18.35
C LEU A 734 -13.23 -15.54 -19.74
N LEU A 735 -12.75 -14.58 -20.55
CA LEU A 735 -13.20 -14.38 -21.93
C LEU A 735 -12.73 -15.48 -22.89
N MET A 736 -11.55 -16.07 -22.67
CA MET A 736 -11.09 -17.24 -23.44
C MET A 736 -11.90 -18.52 -23.15
N GLY A 737 -12.39 -18.68 -21.92
CA GLY A 737 -13.01 -19.93 -21.45
C GLY A 737 -14.53 -20.04 -21.64
N THR A 738 -15.19 -19.06 -22.26
CA THR A 738 -16.66 -18.98 -22.34
C THR A 738 -17.18 -18.57 -23.71
N GLN A 739 -18.49 -18.73 -23.96
CA GLN A 739 -19.12 -18.22 -25.18
C GLN A 739 -19.11 -16.67 -25.28
N ASN A 740 -18.73 -15.97 -24.20
CA ASN A 740 -18.65 -14.50 -24.13
C ASN A 740 -17.44 -13.91 -24.89
N THR A 741 -16.96 -14.55 -25.96
CA THR A 741 -15.88 -14.01 -26.77
C THR A 741 -16.25 -12.61 -27.30
N PRO A 742 -15.30 -11.67 -27.42
CA PRO A 742 -15.59 -10.29 -27.84
C PRO A 742 -16.01 -10.13 -29.31
N ARG A 743 -16.19 -11.24 -30.06
CA ARG A 743 -16.56 -11.27 -31.48
C ARG A 743 -17.97 -10.74 -31.78
N GLY A 744 -18.80 -10.52 -30.76
CA GLY A 744 -20.11 -9.89 -30.88
C GLY A 744 -20.06 -8.40 -30.49
N PRO A 745 -20.58 -7.46 -31.31
CA PRO A 745 -20.54 -6.03 -30.99
C PRO A 745 -21.18 -5.66 -29.63
N LEU A 746 -22.33 -6.25 -29.31
CA LEU A 746 -22.95 -6.11 -27.99
C LEU A 746 -22.11 -6.73 -26.87
N ASN A 747 -21.48 -7.90 -27.10
CA ASN A 747 -20.61 -8.53 -26.10
C ASN A 747 -19.38 -7.66 -25.80
N ALA A 748 -18.70 -7.13 -26.80
CA ALA A 748 -17.59 -6.17 -26.60
C ALA A 748 -18.04 -4.94 -25.80
N THR A 749 -19.27 -4.48 -26.04
CA THR A 749 -19.88 -3.35 -25.32
C THR A 749 -20.18 -3.69 -23.86
N ARG A 750 -20.70 -4.90 -23.57
CA ARG A 750 -20.90 -5.43 -22.21
C ARG A 750 -19.57 -5.65 -21.48
N ILE A 751 -18.52 -6.11 -22.17
CA ILE A 751 -17.18 -6.29 -21.62
C ILE A 751 -16.57 -4.94 -21.22
N LEU A 752 -16.74 -3.90 -22.05
CA LEU A 752 -16.32 -2.54 -21.70
C LEU A 752 -17.03 -2.04 -20.42
N PHE A 753 -18.35 -2.25 -20.31
CA PHE A 753 -19.07 -1.91 -19.08
C PHE A 753 -18.57 -2.71 -17.86
N ARG A 754 -18.32 -4.03 -18.01
CA ARG A 754 -17.73 -4.88 -16.94
C ARG A 754 -16.39 -4.30 -16.44
N PHE A 755 -15.52 -3.86 -17.36
CA PHE A 755 -14.25 -3.26 -16.99
C PHE A 755 -14.42 -1.90 -16.30
N ILE A 756 -15.39 -1.07 -16.71
CA ILE A 756 -15.76 0.19 -16.04
C ILE A 756 -16.32 -0.06 -14.64
N TYR A 757 -17.20 -1.05 -14.47
CA TYR A 757 -17.77 -1.38 -13.16
C TYR A 757 -16.68 -1.82 -12.18
N LEU A 758 -15.77 -2.71 -12.61
CA LEU A 758 -14.59 -3.10 -11.83
C LEU A 758 -13.70 -1.90 -11.49
N LEU A 759 -13.46 -1.01 -12.46
CA LEU A 759 -12.62 0.19 -12.31
C LEU A 759 -13.13 1.17 -11.25
N LEU A 760 -14.45 1.26 -11.07
CA LEU A 760 -15.10 2.21 -10.15
C LEU A 760 -15.41 1.60 -8.77
N ASN A 761 -15.45 0.27 -8.66
CA ASN A 761 -15.79 -0.45 -7.42
C ASN A 761 -14.59 -1.18 -6.77
N THR A 762 -13.38 -0.99 -7.28
CA THR A 762 -12.14 -1.49 -6.66
C THR A 762 -11.11 -0.36 -6.55
N GLU A 763 -10.38 -0.30 -5.44
CA GLU A 763 -9.23 0.62 -5.30
C GLU A 763 -8.07 0.13 -6.19
N ASP A 764 -7.79 -1.19 -6.15
CA ASP A 764 -7.00 -1.90 -7.15
C ASP A 764 -7.39 -3.39 -7.20
N ILE A 765 -7.69 -3.88 -8.42
CA ILE A 765 -8.08 -5.26 -8.70
C ILE A 765 -7.00 -6.28 -8.26
N ASN A 766 -5.73 -5.88 -8.16
CA ASN A 766 -4.63 -6.74 -7.74
C ASN A 766 -4.39 -6.75 -6.21
N PHE A 767 -4.90 -5.77 -5.45
CA PHE A 767 -4.64 -5.63 -4.01
C PHE A 767 -5.87 -5.84 -3.11
N SER A 768 -7.09 -5.70 -3.62
CA SER A 768 -8.31 -6.05 -2.86
C SER A 768 -8.40 -7.55 -2.53
N LYS A 769 -9.25 -7.94 -1.56
CA LYS A 769 -9.38 -9.35 -1.16
C LYS A 769 -9.97 -10.17 -2.31
N ARG A 770 -9.40 -11.34 -2.61
CA ARG A 770 -9.85 -12.22 -3.70
C ARG A 770 -11.37 -12.45 -3.68
N GLU A 771 -11.94 -12.84 -2.55
CA GLU A 771 -13.39 -13.09 -2.40
C GLU A 771 -14.27 -11.86 -2.65
N GLU A 772 -13.74 -10.65 -2.42
CA GLU A 772 -14.44 -9.39 -2.60
C GLU A 772 -14.46 -9.00 -4.08
N ILE A 773 -13.32 -9.11 -4.76
CA ILE A 773 -13.22 -8.87 -6.21
C ILE A 773 -14.08 -9.86 -7.00
N GLU A 774 -14.19 -11.13 -6.59
CA GLU A 774 -15.08 -12.09 -7.27
C GLU A 774 -16.54 -11.67 -7.19
N ARG A 775 -17.04 -11.22 -6.03
CA ARG A 775 -18.42 -10.69 -5.89
C ARG A 775 -18.65 -9.46 -6.75
N ILE A 776 -17.63 -8.61 -6.92
CA ILE A 776 -17.67 -7.43 -7.80
C ILE A 776 -17.68 -7.86 -9.27
N ARG A 777 -16.94 -8.91 -9.66
CA ARG A 777 -16.98 -9.53 -11.01
C ARG A 777 -18.34 -10.15 -11.32
N GLU A 778 -18.93 -10.86 -10.36
CA GLU A 778 -20.26 -11.48 -10.48
C GLU A 778 -21.33 -10.40 -10.72
N ARG A 779 -21.35 -9.34 -9.90
CA ARG A 779 -22.21 -8.16 -10.11
C ARG A 779 -21.96 -7.44 -11.44
N ALA A 780 -20.69 -7.25 -11.82
CA ALA A 780 -20.34 -6.68 -13.12
C ALA A 780 -20.90 -7.52 -14.27
N PHE A 781 -20.89 -8.86 -14.13
CA PHE A 781 -21.46 -9.77 -15.11
C PHE A 781 -22.97 -9.58 -15.24
N GLU A 782 -23.67 -9.65 -14.11
CA GLU A 782 -25.12 -9.49 -13.96
C GLU A 782 -25.63 -8.17 -14.53
N TYR A 783 -25.09 -7.03 -14.09
CA TYR A 783 -25.54 -5.70 -14.51
C TYR A 783 -25.23 -5.42 -15.98
N ALA A 784 -24.16 -5.98 -16.54
CA ALA A 784 -23.89 -5.87 -17.97
C ALA A 784 -24.95 -6.59 -18.83
N ASP A 785 -25.59 -7.64 -18.33
CA ASP A 785 -26.65 -8.35 -19.08
C ASP A 785 -28.00 -7.62 -19.06
N ALA A 786 -28.11 -6.50 -18.33
CA ALA A 786 -29.16 -5.50 -18.51
C ALA A 786 -28.93 -4.56 -19.70
N ILE A 787 -27.72 -4.52 -20.27
CA ILE A 787 -27.41 -3.73 -21.47
C ILE A 787 -27.85 -4.50 -22.71
N ILE A 788 -28.73 -3.93 -23.51
CA ILE A 788 -29.27 -4.51 -24.75
C ILE A 788 -29.12 -3.52 -25.92
N GLU A 789 -29.29 -4.02 -27.14
CA GLU A 789 -29.15 -3.23 -28.37
C GLU A 789 -30.44 -3.32 -29.18
N SER A 790 -31.09 -2.18 -29.40
CA SER A 790 -32.33 -2.04 -30.17
C SER A 790 -32.14 -0.96 -31.23
N ASP A 791 -32.51 -1.26 -32.47
CA ASP A 791 -32.52 -0.30 -33.58
C ASP A 791 -31.15 0.39 -33.82
N GLY A 792 -30.06 -0.33 -33.52
CA GLY A 792 -28.68 0.17 -33.60
C GLY A 792 -28.21 1.04 -32.42
N THR A 793 -29.03 1.18 -31.38
CA THR A 793 -28.74 1.99 -30.17
C THR A 793 -28.71 1.14 -28.90
N LEU A 794 -28.03 1.61 -27.86
CA LEU A 794 -28.07 0.93 -26.56
C LEU A 794 -29.32 1.32 -25.77
N THR A 795 -30.03 0.30 -25.30
CA THR A 795 -31.15 0.39 -24.37
C THR A 795 -30.86 -0.44 -23.12
N LEU A 796 -31.71 -0.31 -22.10
CA LEU A 796 -31.61 -1.11 -20.87
C LEU A 796 -32.85 -2.00 -20.76
N ASP A 797 -32.63 -3.22 -20.30
CA ASP A 797 -33.65 -4.23 -20.01
C ASP A 797 -34.48 -3.77 -18.81
N ALA A 798 -35.73 -3.38 -19.08
CA ALA A 798 -36.63 -2.78 -18.11
C ALA A 798 -37.03 -3.72 -16.95
N GLU A 799 -36.87 -5.04 -17.10
CA GLU A 799 -37.12 -5.96 -16.00
C GLU A 799 -35.87 -6.09 -15.13
N LYS A 800 -34.68 -6.24 -15.74
CA LYS A 800 -33.42 -6.39 -15.01
C LYS A 800 -33.00 -5.15 -14.24
N VAL A 801 -33.37 -3.93 -14.65
CA VAL A 801 -33.02 -2.71 -13.91
C VAL A 801 -33.91 -2.43 -12.70
N ARG A 802 -35.10 -3.04 -12.58
CA ARG A 802 -36.04 -2.79 -11.46
C ARG A 802 -35.50 -3.18 -10.08
N SER A 803 -34.56 -4.12 -10.02
CA SER A 803 -33.94 -4.62 -8.78
C SER A 803 -32.55 -4.06 -8.52
N VAL A 804 -32.07 -3.13 -9.35
CA VAL A 804 -30.71 -2.59 -9.32
C VAL A 804 -30.63 -1.36 -8.42
N SER A 805 -29.52 -1.17 -7.70
CA SER A 805 -29.36 -0.02 -6.80
C SER A 805 -29.36 1.32 -7.57
N PRO A 806 -29.82 2.43 -6.98
CA PRO A 806 -29.84 3.74 -7.64
C PRO A 806 -28.48 4.14 -8.23
N GLU A 807 -27.38 3.86 -7.53
CA GLU A 807 -26.03 4.19 -7.99
C GLU A 807 -25.62 3.35 -9.21
N THR A 808 -26.04 2.09 -9.23
CA THR A 808 -25.75 1.16 -10.33
C THR A 808 -26.64 1.46 -11.55
N LEU A 809 -27.90 1.86 -11.35
CA LEU A 809 -28.80 2.34 -12.40
C LEU A 809 -28.29 3.65 -13.01
N ALA A 810 -27.83 4.59 -12.17
CA ALA A 810 -27.18 5.83 -12.62
C ALA A 810 -25.92 5.54 -13.45
N LEU A 811 -25.10 4.55 -13.05
CA LEU A 811 -23.91 4.11 -13.79
C LEU A 811 -24.27 3.45 -15.14
N LEU A 812 -25.29 2.58 -15.18
CA LEU A 812 -25.80 1.97 -16.41
C LEU A 812 -26.34 3.02 -17.39
N ARG A 813 -27.16 3.96 -16.91
CA ARG A 813 -27.70 5.05 -17.74
C ARG A 813 -26.62 6.05 -18.15
N LEU A 814 -25.60 6.33 -17.32
CA LEU A 814 -24.45 7.13 -17.73
C LEU A 814 -23.66 6.46 -18.86
N PHE A 815 -23.42 5.16 -18.76
CA PHE A 815 -22.76 4.41 -19.83
C PHE A 815 -23.58 4.44 -21.13
N LYS A 816 -24.89 4.17 -21.07
CA LYS A 816 -25.82 4.33 -22.20
C LYS A 816 -25.74 5.73 -22.82
N ALA A 817 -25.87 6.78 -22.01
CA ALA A 817 -25.87 8.17 -22.47
C ALA A 817 -24.52 8.57 -23.12
N LYS A 818 -23.39 8.18 -22.51
CA LYS A 818 -22.04 8.50 -23.03
C LYS A 818 -21.67 7.69 -24.27
N TYR A 819 -22.14 6.45 -24.36
CA TYR A 819 -21.99 5.63 -25.55
C TYR A 819 -22.85 6.20 -26.70
N CYS A 820 -24.16 6.37 -26.51
CA CYS A 820 -25.06 6.84 -27.58
C CYS A 820 -24.80 8.30 -28.02
N ALA A 821 -24.12 9.12 -27.20
CA ALA A 821 -23.65 10.46 -27.60
C ALA A 821 -22.29 10.46 -28.31
N ASN A 822 -21.67 9.30 -28.54
CA ASN A 822 -20.31 9.14 -29.07
C ASN A 822 -19.27 9.91 -28.25
N LYS A 823 -19.28 9.70 -26.92
CA LYS A 823 -18.48 10.42 -25.92
C LYS A 823 -17.56 9.54 -25.06
N LEU A 824 -17.48 8.23 -25.28
CA LEU A 824 -16.50 7.39 -24.58
C LEU A 824 -15.10 7.54 -25.20
N ILE A 825 -14.08 7.75 -24.36
CA ILE A 825 -12.66 7.69 -24.74
C ILE A 825 -11.98 6.65 -23.86
N VAL A 826 -11.38 5.63 -24.49
CA VAL A 826 -10.76 4.50 -23.81
C VAL A 826 -9.24 4.58 -23.93
N LEU A 827 -8.55 4.59 -22.80
CA LEU A 827 -7.09 4.58 -22.70
C LEU A 827 -6.65 3.22 -22.13
N PHE A 828 -6.03 2.39 -22.98
CA PHE A 828 -5.66 1.03 -22.67
C PHE A 828 -4.15 0.91 -22.46
N ASP A 829 -3.72 0.88 -21.20
CA ASP A 829 -2.32 0.96 -20.81
C ASP A 829 -1.71 -0.43 -20.59
N GLY A 830 -0.49 -0.68 -21.05
CA GLY A 830 0.25 -1.92 -20.80
C GLY A 830 -0.19 -3.11 -21.68
N PHE A 831 -0.51 -2.90 -22.96
CA PHE A 831 -0.90 -4.03 -23.84
C PHE A 831 0.19 -5.11 -23.95
N ASP A 832 1.47 -4.73 -23.91
CA ASP A 832 2.59 -5.70 -23.87
C ASP A 832 2.67 -6.53 -22.57
N GLU A 833 1.90 -6.18 -21.54
CA GLU A 833 1.86 -6.89 -20.26
C GLU A 833 0.85 -8.04 -20.28
N ILE A 834 -0.18 -7.99 -21.14
CA ILE A 834 -1.15 -9.07 -21.37
C ILE A 834 -0.43 -10.38 -21.71
N ALA A 835 -0.74 -11.46 -20.98
CA ALA A 835 -0.11 -12.76 -21.23
C ALA A 835 -0.41 -13.25 -22.68
N PRO A 836 0.57 -13.83 -23.41
CA PRO A 836 0.45 -14.03 -24.86
C PRO A 836 -0.77 -14.84 -25.32
N HIS A 837 -1.20 -15.82 -24.54
CA HIS A 837 -2.40 -16.63 -24.79
C HIS A 837 -3.73 -15.86 -24.60
N TYR A 838 -3.69 -14.58 -24.21
CA TYR A 838 -4.83 -13.66 -24.17
C TYR A 838 -4.75 -12.56 -25.25
N THR A 839 -3.64 -12.43 -25.97
CA THR A 839 -3.41 -11.34 -26.93
C THR A 839 -4.47 -11.31 -28.03
N GLU A 840 -4.88 -12.44 -28.60
CA GLU A 840 -5.93 -12.50 -29.62
C GLU A 840 -7.29 -11.99 -29.10
N THR A 841 -7.66 -12.33 -27.86
CA THR A 841 -8.91 -11.86 -27.25
C THR A 841 -8.85 -10.37 -26.93
N ALA A 842 -7.69 -9.84 -26.55
CA ALA A 842 -7.49 -8.41 -26.35
C ALA A 842 -7.54 -7.64 -27.69
N LEU A 843 -6.91 -8.15 -28.75
CA LEU A 843 -7.01 -7.60 -30.12
C LEU A 843 -8.46 -7.60 -30.61
N ALA A 844 -9.16 -8.72 -30.49
CA ALA A 844 -10.56 -8.85 -30.92
C ALA A 844 -11.50 -7.91 -30.15
N LEU A 845 -11.25 -7.66 -28.86
CA LEU A 845 -11.97 -6.64 -28.08
C LEU A 845 -11.68 -5.22 -28.60
N ILE A 846 -10.40 -4.87 -28.81
CA ILE A 846 -10.01 -3.53 -29.27
C ILE A 846 -10.53 -3.25 -30.68
N GLY A 847 -10.38 -4.18 -31.62
CA GLY A 847 -10.90 -4.06 -33.00
C GLY A 847 -12.43 -3.98 -33.05
N THR A 848 -13.12 -4.82 -32.27
CA THR A 848 -14.60 -4.74 -32.20
C THR A 848 -15.06 -3.41 -31.59
N LEU A 849 -14.35 -2.87 -30.59
CA LEU A 849 -14.65 -1.55 -30.02
C LEU A 849 -14.31 -0.40 -30.98
N GLN A 850 -13.28 -0.51 -31.82
CA GLN A 850 -12.94 0.50 -32.83
C GLN A 850 -14.09 0.76 -33.82
N GLY A 851 -14.78 -0.30 -34.27
CA GLY A 851 -15.89 -0.16 -35.21
C GLY A 851 -17.13 0.56 -34.65
N ARG A 852 -17.26 0.61 -33.32
CA ARG A 852 -18.47 1.10 -32.63
C ARG A 852 -18.52 2.63 -32.58
N GLU A 853 -19.64 3.18 -33.04
CA GLU A 853 -19.96 4.61 -33.04
C GLU A 853 -19.71 5.28 -31.67
N GLY A 854 -20.12 4.62 -30.59
CA GLY A 854 -20.05 5.15 -29.23
C GLY A 854 -18.65 5.32 -28.65
N ILE A 855 -17.65 4.66 -29.26
CA ILE A 855 -16.24 4.78 -28.90
C ILE A 855 -15.62 5.87 -29.78
N ARG A 856 -15.49 7.08 -29.23
CA ARG A 856 -15.00 8.23 -29.98
C ARG A 856 -13.53 8.07 -30.36
N ARG A 857 -12.73 7.56 -29.41
CA ARG A 857 -11.28 7.38 -29.54
C ARG A 857 -10.79 6.25 -28.63
N LEU A 858 -9.81 5.50 -29.11
CA LEU A 858 -9.15 4.43 -28.37
C LEU A 858 -7.62 4.63 -28.47
N CYS A 859 -6.95 4.71 -27.32
CA CYS A 859 -5.49 4.78 -27.22
C CYS A 859 -4.95 3.48 -26.61
N VAL A 860 -3.83 2.98 -27.10
CA VAL A 860 -3.14 1.79 -26.60
C VAL A 860 -1.68 2.12 -26.32
N THR A 861 -1.13 1.70 -25.18
CA THR A 861 0.33 1.73 -24.96
C THR A 861 0.91 0.32 -25.06
N SER A 862 2.12 0.20 -25.63
CA SER A 862 2.83 -1.09 -25.73
C SER A 862 4.33 -0.89 -25.88
N ARG A 863 5.11 -1.97 -25.73
CA ARG A 863 6.42 -2.12 -26.38
C ARG A 863 6.23 -2.19 -27.91
N PRO A 864 7.21 -1.73 -28.71
CA PRO A 864 7.10 -1.67 -30.18
C PRO A 864 7.24 -3.03 -30.90
N TYR A 865 7.40 -4.16 -30.19
CA TYR A 865 7.75 -5.45 -30.78
C TYR A 865 6.51 -6.31 -31.03
N GLY A 866 6.38 -6.86 -32.24
CA GLY A 866 5.20 -7.60 -32.68
C GLY A 866 3.95 -6.74 -32.88
N PHE A 867 3.78 -5.67 -32.10
CA PHE A 867 2.59 -4.83 -32.04
C PHE A 867 2.08 -4.37 -33.41
N GLN A 868 2.95 -3.85 -34.29
CA GLN A 868 2.55 -3.43 -35.62
C GLN A 868 1.95 -4.60 -36.41
N SER A 869 2.67 -5.73 -36.52
CA SER A 869 2.20 -6.95 -37.20
C SER A 869 1.05 -7.69 -36.50
N LEU A 870 0.75 -7.37 -35.23
CA LEU A 870 -0.40 -7.91 -34.48
C LEU A 870 -1.66 -7.05 -34.71
N PHE A 871 -1.49 -5.75 -34.90
CA PHE A 871 -2.59 -4.80 -35.14
C PHE A 871 -2.92 -4.68 -36.64
N GLU A 872 -1.92 -4.81 -37.52
CA GLU A 872 -2.11 -4.92 -38.97
C GLU A 872 -3.03 -6.11 -39.30
N GLY A 873 -4.19 -5.83 -39.89
CA GLY A 873 -5.23 -6.82 -40.21
C GLY A 873 -6.26 -7.09 -39.10
N ASN A 874 -6.08 -6.54 -37.89
CA ASN A 874 -7.06 -6.59 -36.80
C ASN A 874 -7.68 -5.21 -36.47
N ILE A 875 -7.11 -4.13 -37.01
CA ILE A 875 -7.40 -2.72 -36.69
C ILE A 875 -7.43 -1.94 -38.02
N ASP A 876 -8.57 -1.33 -38.35
CA ASP A 876 -8.77 -0.69 -39.67
C ASP A 876 -8.00 0.64 -39.82
N SER A 877 -7.85 1.37 -38.71
CA SER A 877 -7.17 2.67 -38.66
C SER A 877 -6.27 2.76 -37.43
N LEU A 878 -4.95 2.79 -37.65
CA LEU A 878 -3.93 2.81 -36.61
C LEU A 878 -2.91 3.93 -36.87
N GLU A 879 -2.81 4.88 -35.95
CA GLU A 879 -1.74 5.87 -35.90
C GLU A 879 -0.70 5.44 -34.86
N LEU A 880 0.59 5.39 -35.25
CA LEU A 880 1.68 4.98 -34.35
C LEU A 880 2.56 6.17 -34.00
N VAL A 881 2.69 6.43 -32.70
CA VAL A 881 3.45 7.56 -32.12
C VAL A 881 4.43 7.07 -31.07
N ARG A 882 5.42 7.93 -30.73
CA ARG A 882 6.38 7.70 -29.64
C ARG A 882 6.56 8.92 -28.77
N LEU A 883 6.89 8.70 -27.50
CA LEU A 883 7.31 9.74 -26.57
C LEU A 883 8.74 10.19 -26.91
N LYS A 884 8.93 11.50 -27.13
CA LYS A 884 10.27 12.07 -27.29
C LYS A 884 11.09 11.88 -26.01
N THR A 885 12.39 11.63 -26.15
CA THR A 885 13.37 11.53 -25.06
C THR A 885 13.41 12.81 -24.23
N LEU A 886 13.87 12.71 -22.98
CA LEU A 886 14.05 13.90 -22.12
C LEU A 886 15.22 14.73 -22.64
N THR A 887 14.99 16.00 -22.93
CA THR A 887 16.03 16.99 -23.26
C THR A 887 16.78 17.44 -21.98
N ASN A 888 17.90 18.14 -22.11
CA ASN A 888 18.60 18.74 -20.96
C ASN A 888 17.67 19.55 -20.06
N ALA A 889 16.84 20.42 -20.65
CA ALA A 889 15.86 21.22 -19.92
C ALA A 889 14.84 20.37 -19.16
N ASP A 890 14.36 19.27 -19.75
CA ASP A 890 13.43 18.33 -19.10
C ASP A 890 14.08 17.63 -17.89
N ARG A 891 15.38 17.29 -17.99
CA ARG A 891 16.13 16.63 -16.90
C ARG A 891 16.45 17.59 -15.76
N THR A 892 16.85 18.83 -16.04
CA THR A 892 17.04 19.85 -15.01
C THR A 892 15.71 20.22 -14.34
N ALA A 893 14.61 20.32 -15.11
CA ALA A 893 13.27 20.51 -14.56
C ALA A 893 12.82 19.33 -13.67
N TYR A 894 13.17 18.10 -14.02
CA TYR A 894 12.95 16.93 -13.16
C TYR A 894 13.75 17.01 -11.86
N CYS A 895 15.04 17.36 -11.92
CA CYS A 895 15.88 17.50 -10.73
C CYS A 895 15.35 18.59 -9.79
N ARG A 896 14.90 19.73 -10.32
CA ARG A 896 14.26 20.81 -9.55
C ARG A 896 12.98 20.35 -8.88
N LYS A 897 12.05 19.75 -9.65
CA LYS A 897 10.82 19.14 -9.12
C LYS A 897 11.10 18.12 -8.01
N TYR A 898 12.10 17.25 -8.20
CA TYR A 898 12.50 16.27 -7.19
C TYR A 898 12.95 16.95 -5.90
N VAL A 899 13.85 17.93 -5.99
CA VAL A 899 14.35 18.67 -4.84
C VAL A 899 13.23 19.45 -4.12
N ASP A 900 12.30 20.08 -4.84
CA ASP A 900 11.19 20.83 -4.22
C ASP A 900 10.20 19.94 -3.45
N VAL A 901 9.97 18.69 -3.89
CA VAL A 901 9.05 17.76 -3.19
C VAL A 901 9.74 16.81 -2.20
N HIS A 902 11.08 16.78 -2.15
CA HIS A 902 11.81 15.81 -1.33
C HIS A 902 12.12 16.36 0.08
N PRO A 903 11.70 15.68 1.17
CA PRO A 903 11.71 16.23 2.54
C PRO A 903 13.05 16.81 3.03
N LEU A 904 14.18 16.25 2.59
CA LEU A 904 15.52 16.72 2.98
C LEU A 904 15.81 18.16 2.56
N PHE A 905 15.24 18.59 1.43
CA PHE A 905 15.54 19.88 0.84
C PHE A 905 14.50 20.95 1.20
N MET A 906 13.31 20.56 1.69
CA MET A 906 12.27 21.48 2.17
C MET A 906 12.74 22.42 3.29
N ARG A 907 13.80 22.04 4.02
CA ARG A 907 14.43 22.86 5.07
C ARG A 907 15.35 23.98 4.54
N PHE A 908 15.68 23.96 3.25
CA PHE A 908 16.57 24.93 2.61
C PHE A 908 15.79 26.01 1.86
N THR A 909 16.42 27.17 1.69
CA THR A 909 15.89 28.27 0.88
C THR A 909 15.70 27.86 -0.58
N GLU A 910 14.87 28.62 -1.31
CA GLU A 910 14.64 28.37 -2.75
C GLU A 910 15.95 28.44 -3.57
N GLU A 911 16.86 29.36 -3.23
CA GLU A 911 18.15 29.49 -3.89
C GLU A 911 19.06 28.26 -3.64
N GLU A 912 19.08 27.73 -2.41
CA GLU A 912 19.81 26.51 -2.06
C GLU A 912 19.21 25.25 -2.71
N ARG A 913 17.87 25.19 -2.84
CA ARG A 913 17.20 24.12 -3.58
C ARG A 913 17.52 24.18 -5.08
N ILE A 914 17.51 25.36 -5.69
CA ILE A 914 17.94 25.54 -7.09
C ILE A 914 19.39 25.10 -7.27
N LYS A 915 20.31 25.55 -6.41
CA LYS A 915 21.73 25.12 -6.42
C LYS A 915 21.87 23.59 -6.26
N SER A 916 21.09 22.98 -5.37
CA SER A 916 21.08 21.52 -5.17
C SER A 916 20.62 20.78 -6.42
N ALA A 917 19.52 21.22 -7.02
CA ALA A 917 18.96 20.62 -8.22
C ALA A 917 19.88 20.76 -9.44
N ASP A 918 20.53 21.91 -9.58
CA ASP A 918 21.46 22.18 -10.67
C ASP A 918 22.78 21.38 -10.49
N LYS A 919 23.29 21.22 -9.25
CA LYS A 919 24.39 20.27 -8.94
C LYS A 919 24.01 18.83 -9.28
N ILE A 920 22.84 18.35 -8.84
CA ILE A 920 22.35 16.99 -9.16
C ILE A 920 22.24 16.82 -10.69
N SER A 921 21.68 17.80 -11.41
CA SER A 921 21.58 17.78 -12.87
C SER A 921 22.94 17.68 -13.56
N ALA A 922 23.98 18.34 -13.03
CA ALA A 922 25.35 18.28 -13.55
C ALA A 922 26.01 16.91 -13.30
N ILE A 923 25.85 16.32 -12.10
CA ILE A 923 26.36 14.97 -11.78
C ILE A 923 25.69 13.92 -12.70
N VAL A 924 24.38 14.03 -12.90
CA VAL A 924 23.60 13.19 -13.83
C VAL A 924 24.16 13.32 -15.26
N GLU A 925 24.30 14.53 -15.78
CA GLU A 925 24.79 14.75 -17.16
C GLU A 925 26.22 14.23 -17.38
N LYS A 926 27.13 14.46 -16.40
CA LYS A 926 28.52 13.98 -16.46
C LYS A 926 28.64 12.46 -16.34
N SER A 927 27.78 11.80 -15.55
CA SER A 927 27.94 10.36 -15.23
C SER A 927 27.55 9.42 -16.37
N SER A 928 26.44 9.70 -17.09
CA SER A 928 26.10 9.01 -18.34
C SER A 928 24.95 9.73 -19.06
N ASN A 929 25.28 10.69 -19.92
CA ASN A 929 24.31 11.56 -20.60
C ASN A 929 23.16 10.77 -21.29
N GLU A 930 23.48 9.77 -22.11
CA GLU A 930 22.49 9.02 -22.89
C GLU A 930 21.52 8.18 -22.01
N TYR A 931 22.03 7.60 -20.93
CA TYR A 931 21.28 6.74 -20.02
C TYR A 931 20.10 7.48 -19.37
N PHE A 932 20.35 8.73 -18.96
CA PHE A 932 19.38 9.57 -18.26
C PHE A 932 18.38 10.28 -19.19
N MET A 933 18.41 10.02 -20.50
CA MET A 933 17.33 10.42 -21.43
C MET A 933 16.04 9.59 -21.21
N VAL A 934 16.15 8.44 -20.53
CA VAL A 934 15.03 7.59 -20.11
C VAL A 934 14.54 8.00 -18.70
N PRO A 935 13.25 8.37 -18.52
CA PRO A 935 12.73 8.89 -17.23
C PRO A 935 12.94 7.98 -16.02
N LEU A 936 12.81 6.66 -16.17
CA LEU A 936 13.05 5.72 -15.07
C LEU A 936 14.52 5.75 -14.61
N PHE A 937 15.46 5.81 -15.55
CA PHE A 937 16.89 5.84 -15.21
C PHE A 937 17.30 7.19 -14.64
N LEU A 938 16.70 8.30 -15.11
CA LEU A 938 16.84 9.62 -14.48
C LEU A 938 16.34 9.60 -13.02
N LYS A 939 15.14 9.05 -12.77
CA LYS A 939 14.61 8.89 -11.41
C LYS A 939 15.60 8.12 -10.53
N LEU A 940 16.03 6.93 -10.98
CA LEU A 940 16.93 6.07 -10.22
C LEU A 940 18.32 6.69 -9.98
N GLY A 941 18.81 7.50 -10.92
CA GLY A 941 20.05 8.27 -10.76
C GLY A 941 19.92 9.39 -9.72
N VAL A 942 18.84 10.16 -9.76
CA VAL A 942 18.57 11.22 -8.78
C VAL A 942 18.36 10.61 -7.38
N GLU A 943 17.60 9.52 -7.27
CA GLU A 943 17.45 8.77 -6.01
C GLU A 943 18.80 8.26 -5.48
N TYR A 944 19.64 7.65 -6.33
CA TYR A 944 20.98 7.19 -5.93
C TYR A 944 21.89 8.33 -5.44
N ILE A 945 21.89 9.49 -6.12
CA ILE A 945 22.69 10.66 -5.72
C ILE A 945 22.20 11.20 -4.36
N VAL A 946 20.89 11.28 -4.15
CA VAL A 946 20.32 11.79 -2.89
C VAL A 946 20.52 10.78 -1.74
N ASP A 947 20.38 9.47 -1.98
CA ASP A 947 20.74 8.41 -1.03
C ASP A 947 22.23 8.45 -0.66
N ARG A 948 23.11 8.85 -1.59
CA ARG A 948 24.54 9.06 -1.32
C ARG A 948 24.83 10.30 -0.49
N VAL A 949 24.24 11.44 -0.82
CA VAL A 949 24.34 12.69 -0.05
C VAL A 949 23.75 12.53 1.36
N LEU A 950 22.75 11.67 1.54
CA LEU A 950 22.31 11.20 2.86
C LEU A 950 23.41 10.42 3.59
N SER A 951 24.00 9.41 2.93
CA SER A 951 24.93 8.47 3.56
C SER A 951 26.22 9.09 4.09
N THR A 952 26.61 10.27 3.60
CA THR A 952 27.77 11.03 4.09
C THR A 952 27.47 11.94 5.28
N ASN A 953 26.20 12.09 5.69
CA ASN A 953 25.68 13.04 6.70
C ASN A 953 25.93 14.54 6.41
N ASP A 954 26.77 14.90 5.43
CA ASP A 954 27.24 16.27 5.22
C ASP A 954 26.54 16.97 4.04
N ILE A 955 25.24 17.20 4.23
CA ILE A 955 24.39 17.92 3.26
C ILE A 955 24.77 19.42 3.21
N GLU A 956 25.42 19.95 4.25
CA GLU A 956 25.92 21.32 4.27
C GLU A 956 27.18 21.47 3.39
N ALA A 957 28.13 20.52 3.45
CA ALA A 957 29.22 20.44 2.48
C ALA A 957 28.73 20.21 1.04
N PHE A 958 27.63 19.47 0.83
CA PHE A 958 27.00 19.37 -0.49
C PHE A 958 26.47 20.72 -1.01
N LEU A 959 26.09 21.65 -0.13
CA LEU A 959 25.68 23.01 -0.51
C LEU A 959 26.86 23.96 -0.74
N GLN A 960 27.99 23.78 -0.05
CA GLN A 960 29.18 24.65 -0.18
C GLN A 960 29.63 24.85 -1.65
N PRO A 961 30.00 26.08 -2.07
CA PRO A 961 30.69 26.31 -3.33
C PRO A 961 32.14 25.78 -3.28
N GLY A 962 32.56 25.02 -4.30
CA GLY A 962 33.96 24.60 -4.44
C GLY A 962 34.41 23.43 -3.55
N LEU A 963 33.49 22.54 -3.17
CA LEU A 963 33.81 21.30 -2.45
C LEU A 963 33.59 20.11 -3.39
N ASP A 964 34.67 19.41 -3.76
CA ASP A 964 34.75 18.47 -4.89
C ASP A 964 34.12 17.08 -4.65
N LEU A 965 32.97 17.06 -3.95
CA LEU A 965 32.03 15.94 -3.99
C LEU A 965 31.63 15.59 -5.44
N ASP A 966 31.64 16.59 -6.33
CA ASP A 966 31.24 16.50 -7.73
C ASP A 966 32.04 15.42 -8.50
N GLU A 967 33.38 15.45 -8.48
CA GLU A 967 34.19 14.41 -9.13
C GLU A 967 34.05 13.05 -8.43
N SER A 968 34.03 13.05 -7.09
CA SER A 968 34.01 11.84 -6.27
C SER A 968 32.79 10.94 -6.50
N LEU A 969 31.71 11.47 -7.09
CA LEU A 969 30.47 10.78 -7.43
C LEU A 969 30.40 10.31 -8.89
N ILE A 970 31.27 10.81 -9.78
CA ILE A 970 31.26 10.53 -11.23
C ILE A 970 32.17 9.34 -11.60
N LEU A 971 33.06 8.95 -10.69
CA LEU A 971 34.09 7.92 -10.88
C LEU A 971 33.54 6.59 -11.47
N PRO A 972 34.33 5.81 -12.23
CA PRO A 972 33.91 4.52 -12.79
C PRO A 972 33.36 3.53 -11.75
N SER A 973 33.88 3.60 -10.51
CA SER A 973 33.39 2.89 -9.34
C SER A 973 31.94 3.27 -8.95
N ASN A 974 31.54 4.52 -9.11
CA ASN A 974 30.15 4.96 -8.96
C ASN A 974 29.27 4.58 -10.15
N LYS A 975 29.79 4.58 -11.37
CA LYS A 975 29.04 4.07 -12.55
C LYS A 975 28.60 2.61 -12.34
N LEU A 976 29.45 1.80 -11.70
CA LEU A 976 29.09 0.45 -11.25
C LEU A 976 27.99 0.48 -10.16
N LEU A 977 28.18 1.24 -9.09
CA LEU A 977 27.25 1.28 -7.95
C LEU A 977 25.86 1.82 -8.34
N LEU A 978 25.80 2.80 -9.24
CA LEU A 978 24.58 3.29 -9.88
C LEU A 978 23.89 2.18 -10.69
N MET A 979 24.66 1.39 -11.45
CA MET A 979 24.11 0.28 -12.23
C MET A 979 23.58 -0.84 -11.32
N GLU A 980 24.29 -1.20 -10.26
CA GLU A 980 23.79 -2.14 -9.25
C GLU A 980 22.51 -1.63 -8.58
N TYR A 981 22.47 -0.35 -8.16
CA TYR A 981 21.28 0.28 -7.60
C TYR A 981 20.09 0.28 -8.57
N ALA A 982 20.31 0.67 -9.83
CA ALA A 982 19.27 0.74 -10.84
C ALA A 982 18.73 -0.65 -11.21
N ILE A 983 19.60 -1.67 -11.27
CA ILE A 983 19.20 -3.07 -11.48
C ILE A 983 18.36 -3.58 -10.29
N ASP A 984 18.80 -3.35 -9.07
CA ASP A 984 18.15 -3.89 -7.86
C ASP A 984 16.82 -3.17 -7.58
N ARG A 985 16.74 -1.86 -7.83
CA ARG A 985 15.47 -1.12 -7.85
C ARG A 985 14.54 -1.57 -8.98
N THR A 986 15.07 -1.84 -10.18
CA THR A 986 14.25 -2.38 -11.28
C THR A 986 13.67 -3.74 -10.92
N PHE A 987 14.44 -4.63 -10.27
CA PHE A 987 13.92 -5.90 -9.76
C PHE A 987 12.90 -5.73 -8.62
N ALA A 988 13.11 -4.76 -7.73
CA ALA A 988 12.14 -4.47 -6.67
C ALA A 988 10.78 -4.06 -7.28
N ILE A 989 10.78 -3.12 -8.23
CA ILE A 989 9.59 -2.67 -8.99
C ILE A 989 8.95 -3.85 -9.74
N ASP A 990 9.73 -4.68 -10.43
CA ASP A 990 9.22 -5.85 -11.16
C ASP A 990 8.56 -6.87 -10.21
N SER A 991 8.98 -6.92 -8.94
CA SER A 991 8.45 -7.80 -7.90
C SER A 991 7.23 -7.24 -7.15
N THR A 992 7.06 -5.92 -7.06
CA THR A 992 5.85 -5.30 -6.50
C THR A 992 4.72 -5.28 -7.52
N ASP A 993 5.02 -4.76 -8.71
CA ASP A 993 4.00 -4.31 -9.67
C ASP A 993 3.38 -5.49 -10.43
N LYS A 994 4.18 -6.52 -10.77
CA LYS A 994 3.69 -7.72 -11.49
C LYS A 994 3.17 -8.82 -10.57
N GLU A 995 3.65 -8.92 -9.33
CA GLU A 995 3.25 -10.00 -8.41
C GLU A 995 2.09 -9.61 -7.46
N GLY A 996 1.56 -8.39 -7.57
CA GLY A 996 0.48 -7.90 -6.70
C GLY A 996 0.91 -7.81 -5.23
N LYS A 997 2.20 -7.58 -4.97
CA LYS A 997 2.78 -7.48 -3.62
C LYS A 997 2.96 -6.02 -3.28
N THR A 998 2.26 -5.54 -2.26
CA THR A 998 2.47 -4.18 -1.72
C THR A 998 3.92 -4.02 -1.25
N GLU A 999 4.45 -2.81 -1.18
CA GLU A 999 5.78 -2.59 -0.58
C GLU A 999 5.84 -3.13 0.87
N ALA A 1000 4.77 -2.93 1.65
CA ALA A 1000 4.61 -3.55 2.97
C ALA A 1000 4.73 -5.09 2.95
N ALA A 1001 4.35 -5.75 1.85
CA ALA A 1001 4.52 -7.18 1.65
C ALA A 1001 5.91 -7.56 1.10
N SER A 1002 6.64 -6.70 0.40
CA SER A 1002 8.02 -6.97 -0.02
C SER A 1002 9.00 -6.90 1.17
N TYR A 1003 8.73 -6.05 2.16
CA TYR A 1003 9.46 -6.01 3.43
C TYR A 1003 9.28 -7.27 4.32
N ILE A 1004 8.34 -8.17 4.01
CA ILE A 1004 8.21 -9.45 4.74
C ILE A 1004 9.47 -10.31 4.46
N PRO A 1005 10.26 -10.73 5.46
CA PRO A 1005 11.56 -11.37 5.22
C PRO A 1005 11.54 -12.61 4.32
N LYS A 1006 10.46 -13.40 4.30
CA LYS A 1006 10.29 -14.51 3.35
C LYS A 1006 10.15 -14.00 1.91
N ASN A 1007 9.32 -12.98 1.69
CA ASN A 1007 9.08 -12.42 0.37
C ASN A 1007 10.35 -11.72 -0.14
N ARG A 1008 11.08 -11.03 0.75
CA ARG A 1008 12.41 -10.50 0.46
C ARG A 1008 13.39 -11.60 0.07
N GLN A 1009 13.54 -12.67 0.85
CA GLN A 1009 14.44 -13.79 0.53
C GLN A 1009 14.05 -14.51 -0.79
N GLU A 1010 12.76 -14.58 -1.10
CA GLU A 1010 12.23 -15.12 -2.35
C GLU A 1010 12.54 -14.19 -3.54
N ALA A 1011 12.42 -12.87 -3.35
CA ALA A 1011 12.85 -11.85 -4.30
C ALA A 1011 14.37 -11.82 -4.49
N ASP A 1012 15.17 -11.92 -3.43
CA ASP A 1012 16.65 -11.99 -3.48
C ASP A 1012 17.11 -13.21 -4.29
N ARG A 1013 16.42 -14.34 -4.15
CA ARG A 1013 16.65 -15.56 -4.94
C ARG A 1013 16.25 -15.38 -6.40
N LYS A 1014 15.07 -14.81 -6.66
CA LYS A 1014 14.61 -14.48 -8.02
C LYS A 1014 15.59 -13.52 -8.69
N MET A 1015 16.00 -12.45 -8.01
CA MET A 1015 17.01 -11.48 -8.44
C MET A 1015 18.37 -12.15 -8.71
N THR A 1016 18.88 -13.01 -7.82
CA THR A 1016 20.13 -13.74 -8.05
C THR A 1016 20.06 -14.61 -9.31
N THR A 1017 18.93 -15.28 -9.50
CA THR A 1017 18.67 -16.14 -10.66
C THR A 1017 18.59 -15.30 -11.94
N MET A 1018 17.83 -14.19 -11.92
CA MET A 1018 17.72 -13.24 -13.02
C MET A 1018 19.04 -12.55 -13.35
N LYS A 1019 19.89 -12.22 -12.35
CA LYS A 1019 21.26 -11.71 -12.59
C LYS A 1019 22.10 -12.76 -13.34
N LYS A 1020 21.99 -14.07 -13.06
CA LYS A 1020 22.62 -15.12 -13.89
C LYS A 1020 22.02 -15.15 -15.31
N ILE A 1021 20.70 -15.07 -15.44
CA ILE A 1021 20.03 -15.14 -16.76
C ILE A 1021 20.41 -13.96 -17.65
N TYR A 1022 20.36 -12.73 -17.15
CA TYR A 1022 20.83 -11.56 -17.90
C TYR A 1022 22.33 -11.61 -18.18
N SER A 1023 23.15 -12.23 -17.31
CA SER A 1023 24.57 -12.50 -17.60
C SER A 1023 24.73 -13.39 -18.84
N LEU A 1024 23.96 -14.48 -18.96
CA LEU A 1024 24.00 -15.36 -20.14
C LEU A 1024 23.46 -14.68 -21.40
N LEU A 1025 22.33 -13.97 -21.30
CA LEU A 1025 21.75 -13.22 -22.40
C LEU A 1025 22.70 -12.11 -22.90
N ALA A 1026 23.45 -11.46 -22.00
CA ALA A 1026 24.42 -10.43 -22.35
C ALA A 1026 25.68 -11.02 -23.01
N MET A 1027 26.17 -12.18 -22.55
CA MET A 1027 27.25 -12.91 -23.19
C MET A 1027 26.90 -13.28 -24.64
N ASP A 1028 25.74 -13.91 -24.89
CA ASP A 1028 25.25 -14.19 -26.26
C ASP A 1028 25.11 -12.93 -27.14
N SER A 1029 24.84 -11.79 -26.52
CA SER A 1029 24.62 -10.54 -27.24
C SER A 1029 25.89 -9.80 -27.65
N LEU A 1030 26.97 -9.89 -26.85
CA LEU A 1030 28.22 -9.15 -27.07
C LEU A 1030 29.44 -10.05 -27.38
N HIS A 1031 29.49 -11.27 -26.84
CA HIS A 1031 30.61 -12.21 -26.99
C HIS A 1031 30.12 -13.62 -27.35
N LYS A 1032 29.82 -13.82 -28.64
CA LYS A 1032 29.35 -15.09 -29.24
C LYS A 1032 30.43 -16.17 -29.39
N ASP A 1033 31.41 -16.15 -28.49
CA ASP A 1033 32.48 -17.13 -28.44
C ASP A 1033 32.00 -18.39 -27.69
N ASP A 1034 32.66 -19.54 -27.91
CA ASP A 1034 32.43 -20.81 -27.19
C ASP A 1034 32.91 -20.76 -25.70
N LEU A 1035 32.58 -19.69 -24.99
CA LEU A 1035 32.94 -19.45 -23.59
C LEU A 1035 31.89 -19.99 -22.61
N LEU A 1036 30.62 -20.06 -23.03
CA LEU A 1036 29.53 -20.68 -22.26
C LEU A 1036 29.67 -22.21 -22.25
N ASP A 1037 29.36 -22.85 -21.12
CA ASP A 1037 29.31 -24.32 -21.06
C ASP A 1037 27.94 -24.88 -21.50
N ALA A 1038 27.83 -26.21 -21.61
CA ALA A 1038 26.61 -26.85 -22.10
C ALA A 1038 25.38 -26.68 -21.16
N GLU A 1039 25.58 -26.50 -19.85
CA GLU A 1039 24.49 -26.21 -18.91
C GLU A 1039 24.05 -24.75 -19.04
N GLU A 1040 25.00 -23.84 -19.20
CA GLU A 1040 24.73 -22.42 -19.51
C GLU A 1040 24.02 -22.24 -20.85
N GLN A 1041 24.45 -22.92 -21.92
CA GLN A 1041 23.77 -22.86 -23.21
C GLN A 1041 22.38 -23.47 -23.16
N GLN A 1042 22.19 -24.58 -22.43
CA GLN A 1042 20.85 -25.15 -22.22
C GLN A 1042 19.96 -24.19 -21.42
N THR A 1043 20.50 -23.51 -20.41
CA THR A 1043 19.80 -22.49 -19.62
C THR A 1043 19.42 -21.28 -20.47
N LEU A 1044 20.36 -20.77 -21.27
CA LEU A 1044 20.16 -19.67 -22.20
C LEU A 1044 19.06 -20.01 -23.21
N ASN A 1045 19.15 -21.14 -23.90
CA ASN A 1045 18.13 -21.58 -24.86
C ASN A 1045 16.74 -21.65 -24.22
N ARG A 1046 16.63 -22.23 -23.02
CA ARG A 1046 15.35 -22.34 -22.30
C ARG A 1046 14.77 -20.97 -21.94
N TYR A 1047 15.60 -20.03 -21.48
CA TYR A 1047 15.14 -18.66 -21.20
C TYR A 1047 14.82 -17.86 -22.47
N THR A 1048 15.53 -18.11 -23.56
CA THR A 1048 15.20 -17.58 -24.89
C THR A 1048 13.81 -18.07 -25.32
N ASP A 1049 13.50 -19.35 -25.16
CA ASP A 1049 12.17 -19.92 -25.42
C ASP A 1049 11.08 -19.36 -24.48
N GLU A 1050 11.38 -19.18 -23.18
CA GLU A 1050 10.46 -18.55 -22.20
C GLU A 1050 10.15 -17.07 -22.56
N ILE A 1051 11.11 -16.33 -23.14
CA ILE A 1051 10.91 -14.96 -23.61
C ILE A 1051 10.21 -14.92 -24.97
N LEU A 1052 10.53 -15.82 -25.91
CA LEU A 1052 9.86 -15.91 -27.22
C LEU A 1052 8.39 -16.34 -27.11
N SER A 1053 8.10 -17.29 -26.22
CA SER A 1053 6.73 -17.67 -25.85
C SER A 1053 6.05 -16.66 -24.92
N GLY A 1054 6.80 -15.66 -24.43
CA GLY A 1054 6.34 -14.55 -23.59
C GLY A 1054 5.77 -14.97 -22.23
N THR A 1055 6.12 -16.17 -21.74
CA THR A 1055 5.91 -16.56 -20.34
C THR A 1055 6.80 -15.75 -19.41
N GLU A 1056 8.01 -15.40 -19.83
CA GLU A 1056 8.87 -14.44 -19.16
C GLU A 1056 8.94 -13.11 -19.91
N LYS A 1057 8.85 -12.00 -19.16
CA LYS A 1057 8.80 -10.63 -19.69
C LYS A 1057 9.83 -9.74 -19.00
N PRO A 1058 11.13 -9.91 -19.32
CA PRO A 1058 12.21 -9.19 -18.66
C PRO A 1058 12.00 -7.66 -18.68
N ALA A 1059 12.43 -7.02 -17.60
CA ALA A 1059 12.41 -5.56 -17.44
C ALA A 1059 13.60 -4.90 -18.16
N LEU A 1060 14.76 -5.55 -18.19
CA LEU A 1060 16.01 -5.00 -18.75
C LEU A 1060 16.30 -5.45 -20.19
N VAL A 1061 15.52 -6.39 -20.74
CA VAL A 1061 15.56 -6.81 -22.15
C VAL A 1061 14.26 -6.38 -22.84
N VAL A 1062 14.39 -5.68 -23.97
CA VAL A 1062 13.25 -5.15 -24.73
C VAL A 1062 12.65 -6.21 -25.65
N ARG A 1063 13.49 -7.01 -26.32
CA ARG A 1063 13.11 -8.12 -27.20
C ARG A 1063 14.26 -9.11 -27.37
N LEU A 1064 13.97 -10.24 -28.00
CA LEU A 1064 14.94 -11.04 -28.74
C LEU A 1064 14.90 -10.65 -30.23
N TYR A 1065 16.03 -10.64 -30.92
CA TYR A 1065 16.14 -10.43 -32.37
C TYR A 1065 17.09 -11.47 -32.96
N SER A 1066 16.60 -12.31 -33.88
CA SER A 1066 17.33 -13.46 -34.42
C SER A 1066 17.95 -14.38 -33.34
N GLY A 1067 17.23 -14.56 -32.22
CA GLY A 1067 17.66 -15.32 -31.04
C GLY A 1067 18.40 -14.51 -29.96
N VAL A 1068 18.91 -13.33 -30.30
CA VAL A 1068 19.85 -12.55 -29.47
C VAL A 1068 19.12 -11.48 -28.64
N ALA A 1069 19.55 -11.22 -27.40
CA ALA A 1069 18.86 -10.32 -26.48
C ALA A 1069 19.20 -8.83 -26.68
N GLN A 1070 18.20 -8.03 -27.08
CA GLN A 1070 18.35 -6.57 -27.07
C GLN A 1070 18.00 -6.03 -25.68
N PHE A 1071 19.00 -5.45 -25.00
CA PHE A 1071 18.80 -4.78 -23.70
C PHE A 1071 18.19 -3.38 -23.87
N VAL A 1072 17.54 -2.87 -22.82
CA VAL A 1072 16.92 -1.52 -22.80
C VAL A 1072 17.98 -0.42 -22.97
N HIS A 1073 19.21 -0.68 -22.54
CA HIS A 1073 20.39 0.16 -22.78
C HIS A 1073 21.64 -0.73 -22.87
N ARG A 1074 22.60 -0.42 -23.75
CA ARG A 1074 23.82 -1.24 -23.99
C ARG A 1074 24.59 -1.50 -22.69
N MET A 1075 24.71 -0.49 -21.83
CA MET A 1075 25.39 -0.59 -20.53
C MET A 1075 24.87 -1.67 -19.57
N PHE A 1076 23.60 -2.11 -19.68
CA PHE A 1076 23.16 -3.27 -18.89
C PHE A 1076 23.83 -4.55 -19.36
N ALA A 1077 23.91 -4.77 -20.68
CA ALA A 1077 24.62 -5.91 -21.25
C ALA A 1077 26.11 -5.85 -20.92
N GLU A 1078 26.75 -4.69 -21.05
CA GLU A 1078 28.17 -4.50 -20.75
C GLU A 1078 28.51 -4.77 -19.27
N TYR A 1079 27.65 -4.33 -18.35
CA TYR A 1079 27.73 -4.68 -16.92
C TYR A 1079 27.53 -6.18 -16.69
N PHE A 1080 26.54 -6.81 -17.34
CA PHE A 1080 26.23 -8.22 -17.14
C PHE A 1080 27.31 -9.16 -17.72
N VAL A 1081 27.95 -8.77 -18.83
CA VAL A 1081 29.17 -9.41 -19.33
C VAL A 1081 30.31 -9.27 -18.33
N ALA A 1082 30.60 -8.07 -17.84
CA ALA A 1082 31.67 -7.86 -16.85
C ALA A 1082 31.46 -8.67 -15.57
N LEU A 1083 30.20 -8.76 -15.09
CA LEU A 1083 29.82 -9.60 -13.97
C LEU A 1083 30.00 -11.10 -14.27
N TRP A 1084 29.63 -11.57 -15.46
CA TRP A 1084 29.84 -12.97 -15.86
C TRP A 1084 31.33 -13.31 -15.93
N LEU A 1085 32.13 -12.47 -16.57
CA LEU A 1085 33.58 -12.63 -16.71
C LEU A 1085 34.26 -12.64 -15.34
N TYR A 1086 33.92 -11.71 -14.44
CA TYR A 1086 34.43 -11.70 -13.07
C TYR A 1086 34.11 -12.99 -12.32
N ASN A 1087 32.89 -13.53 -12.47
CA ASN A 1087 32.46 -14.73 -11.76
C ASN A 1087 33.09 -16.03 -12.32
N ASN A 1088 33.46 -16.06 -13.61
CA ASN A 1088 33.92 -17.27 -14.31
C ASN A 1088 35.40 -17.23 -14.76
N TRP A 1089 36.15 -16.17 -14.44
CA TRP A 1089 37.48 -15.89 -15.03
C TRP A 1089 38.47 -17.05 -14.98
N ASN A 1090 38.42 -17.87 -13.94
CA ASN A 1090 39.34 -18.98 -13.70
C ASN A 1090 38.92 -20.31 -14.33
N ARG A 1091 37.70 -20.41 -14.90
CA ARG A 1091 37.08 -21.66 -15.38
C ARG A 1091 37.81 -22.29 -16.57
N SER A 1092 38.39 -21.50 -17.46
CA SER A 1092 39.18 -21.97 -18.60
C SER A 1092 40.29 -20.98 -18.97
N GLU A 1093 41.30 -21.42 -19.73
CA GLU A 1093 42.32 -20.49 -20.24
C GLU A 1093 41.77 -19.58 -21.36
N SER A 1094 40.69 -19.98 -22.07
CA SER A 1094 39.99 -19.11 -23.03
C SER A 1094 39.34 -17.92 -22.33
N ILE A 1095 38.64 -18.13 -21.21
CA ILE A 1095 38.05 -17.02 -20.44
C ILE A 1095 39.16 -16.15 -19.83
N LYS A 1096 40.25 -16.72 -19.31
CA LYS A 1096 41.43 -15.93 -18.86
C LYS A 1096 42.04 -15.11 -19.98
N PHE A 1097 42.10 -15.64 -21.20
CA PHE A 1097 42.60 -14.90 -22.37
C PHE A 1097 41.66 -13.73 -22.72
N THR A 1098 40.35 -13.95 -22.78
CA THR A 1098 39.35 -12.87 -23.01
C THR A 1098 39.42 -11.80 -21.92
N VAL A 1099 39.49 -12.20 -20.64
CA VAL A 1099 39.65 -11.27 -19.51
C VAL A 1099 40.95 -10.46 -19.63
N ARG A 1100 42.09 -11.09 -19.94
CA ARG A 1100 43.36 -10.38 -20.18
C ARG A 1100 43.26 -9.43 -21.37
N LYS A 1101 42.70 -9.86 -22.50
CA LYS A 1101 42.50 -9.04 -23.71
C LYS A 1101 41.71 -7.77 -23.38
N LEU A 1102 40.61 -7.90 -22.64
CA LEU A 1102 39.78 -6.77 -22.22
C LEU A 1102 40.51 -5.85 -21.25
N LEU A 1103 41.20 -6.38 -20.25
CA LEU A 1103 41.84 -5.58 -19.20
C LEU A 1103 43.10 -4.84 -19.67
N TYR A 1104 43.80 -5.35 -20.69
CA TYR A 1104 44.94 -4.71 -21.33
C TYR A 1104 44.58 -3.97 -22.63
N ASN A 1105 43.29 -3.84 -22.96
CA ASN A 1105 42.87 -2.95 -24.03
C ASN A 1105 43.09 -1.49 -23.60
N TRP A 1106 43.45 -0.63 -24.54
CA TRP A 1106 43.79 0.78 -24.31
C TRP A 1106 43.07 1.73 -25.29
N ASP A 1107 42.24 1.18 -26.18
CA ASP A 1107 41.42 1.94 -27.11
C ASP A 1107 40.06 2.30 -26.46
N LYS A 1108 39.80 3.61 -26.33
CA LYS A 1108 38.53 4.17 -25.82
C LYS A 1108 37.37 4.06 -26.80
N GLU A 1109 37.66 3.97 -28.10
CA GLU A 1109 36.66 3.83 -29.16
C GLU A 1109 36.25 2.36 -29.38
N HIS A 1110 36.99 1.41 -28.78
CA HIS A 1110 36.68 -0.01 -28.84
C HIS A 1110 35.35 -0.33 -28.14
N GLU A 1111 34.53 -1.15 -28.81
CA GLU A 1111 33.18 -1.57 -28.40
C GLU A 1111 33.05 -2.21 -27.00
N ASP A 1112 34.16 -2.56 -26.36
CA ASP A 1112 34.21 -3.25 -25.07
C ASP A 1112 34.69 -2.34 -23.92
N TYR A 1113 34.99 -1.06 -24.16
CA TYR A 1113 35.57 -0.17 -23.14
C TYR A 1113 34.69 -0.06 -21.87
N ASN A 1114 33.36 -0.07 -22.01
CA ASN A 1114 32.45 -0.12 -20.87
C ASN A 1114 32.54 -1.45 -20.10
N VAL A 1115 32.73 -2.59 -20.79
CA VAL A 1115 32.93 -3.91 -20.16
C VAL A 1115 34.21 -3.89 -19.33
N GLN A 1116 35.32 -3.37 -19.90
CA GLN A 1116 36.58 -3.16 -19.19
C GLN A 1116 36.40 -2.26 -17.95
N CYS A 1117 35.68 -1.14 -18.08
CA CYS A 1117 35.40 -0.22 -16.99
C CYS A 1117 34.61 -0.90 -15.84
N PHE A 1118 33.51 -1.59 -16.16
CA PHE A 1118 32.75 -2.33 -15.15
C PHE A 1118 33.58 -3.46 -14.52
N LEU A 1119 34.36 -4.20 -15.31
CA LEU A 1119 35.21 -5.29 -14.82
C LEU A 1119 36.28 -4.77 -13.85
N ASN A 1120 36.94 -3.65 -14.17
CA ASN A 1120 37.87 -2.95 -13.28
C ASN A 1120 37.20 -2.49 -11.98
N ALA A 1121 36.01 -1.88 -12.06
CA ALA A 1121 35.27 -1.42 -10.89
C ALA A 1121 34.82 -2.59 -9.98
N ILE A 1122 34.36 -3.71 -10.56
CA ILE A 1122 33.94 -4.90 -9.82
C ILE A 1122 35.12 -5.52 -9.06
N VAL A 1123 36.32 -5.50 -9.65
CA VAL A 1123 37.56 -5.93 -8.95
C VAL A 1123 37.84 -5.04 -7.74
N ILE A 1124 37.88 -3.72 -7.88
CA ILE A 1124 38.14 -2.80 -6.75
C ILE A 1124 37.12 -3.02 -5.62
N GLN A 1125 35.83 -3.03 -5.97
CA GLN A 1125 34.73 -3.17 -5.02
C GLN A 1125 34.77 -4.48 -4.22
N ARG A 1126 35.35 -5.54 -4.80
CA ARG A 1126 35.40 -6.89 -4.21
C ARG A 1126 36.79 -7.28 -3.68
N CYS A 1127 37.80 -6.44 -3.87
CA CYS A 1127 39.13 -6.62 -3.29
C CYS A 1127 39.13 -6.35 -1.79
N THR A 1128 39.53 -7.34 -0.99
CA THR A 1128 39.64 -7.24 0.48
C THR A 1128 41.03 -6.77 0.97
N HIS A 1129 41.91 -6.36 0.05
CA HIS A 1129 43.28 -5.98 0.36
C HIS A 1129 43.42 -4.51 0.75
N ARG A 1130 44.34 -4.23 1.68
CA ARG A 1130 44.69 -2.90 2.21
C ARG A 1130 44.96 -1.84 1.13
N HIS A 1131 45.37 -2.25 -0.06
CA HIS A 1131 45.82 -1.39 -1.16
C HIS A 1131 44.76 -1.13 -2.24
N ALA A 1132 43.50 -1.53 -2.02
CA ALA A 1132 42.41 -1.27 -2.96
C ALA A 1132 42.24 0.24 -3.29
N ALA A 1133 42.64 1.13 -2.38
CA ALA A 1133 42.68 2.58 -2.60
C ALA A 1133 43.59 2.98 -3.77
N LEU A 1134 44.78 2.39 -3.91
CA LEU A 1134 45.74 2.72 -4.97
C LEU A 1134 45.24 2.25 -6.35
N PHE A 1135 44.63 1.06 -6.41
CA PHE A 1135 43.93 0.58 -7.61
C PHE A 1135 42.74 1.49 -7.97
N SER A 1136 41.96 1.92 -6.97
CA SER A 1136 40.85 2.86 -7.16
C SER A 1136 41.36 4.17 -7.77
N ALA A 1137 42.32 4.83 -7.13
CA ALA A 1137 42.88 6.11 -7.61
C ALA A 1137 43.42 6.01 -9.05
N LEU A 1138 44.10 4.91 -9.41
CA LEU A 1138 44.54 4.67 -10.79
C LEU A 1138 43.39 4.54 -11.79
N ILE A 1139 42.40 3.69 -11.50
CA ILE A 1139 41.24 3.43 -12.38
C ILE A 1139 40.30 4.64 -12.47
N ASN A 1140 40.30 5.49 -11.43
CA ASN A 1140 39.59 6.76 -11.38
C ASN A 1140 40.40 7.91 -12.03
N ASN A 1141 41.61 7.66 -12.54
CA ASN A 1141 42.53 8.65 -13.12
C ASN A 1141 42.99 9.78 -12.15
N GLN A 1142 42.99 9.53 -10.84
CA GLN A 1142 43.31 10.49 -9.77
C GLN A 1142 44.83 10.52 -9.48
N GLY A 1143 45.63 10.98 -10.45
CA GLY A 1143 47.10 10.83 -10.41
C GLY A 1143 47.82 11.41 -9.17
N ASP A 1144 47.34 12.51 -8.59
CA ASP A 1144 47.97 13.08 -7.38
C ASP A 1144 47.68 12.24 -6.13
N GLU A 1145 46.49 11.64 -6.06
CA GLU A 1145 46.11 10.66 -5.02
C GLU A 1145 46.91 9.35 -5.17
N VAL A 1146 47.20 8.93 -6.41
CA VAL A 1146 48.12 7.81 -6.70
C VAL A 1146 49.52 8.09 -6.14
N LEU A 1147 50.06 9.30 -6.37
CA LEU A 1147 51.35 9.72 -5.84
C LEU A 1147 51.36 9.78 -4.30
N ARG A 1148 50.27 10.28 -3.68
CA ARG A 1148 50.10 10.32 -2.21
C ARG A 1148 50.07 8.91 -1.61
N LEU A 1149 49.19 8.04 -2.11
CA LEU A 1149 49.03 6.67 -1.62
C LEU A 1149 50.30 5.84 -1.79
N TYR A 1150 51.05 6.03 -2.89
CA TYR A 1150 52.34 5.38 -3.10
C TYR A 1150 53.45 5.90 -2.16
N ALA A 1151 53.42 7.18 -1.78
CA ALA A 1151 54.33 7.71 -0.78
C ALA A 1151 54.04 7.16 0.64
N GLU A 1152 52.76 6.91 0.95
CA GLU A 1152 52.30 6.37 2.25
C GLU A 1152 52.56 4.87 2.41
N ASP A 1153 52.29 4.05 1.38
CA ASP A 1153 52.67 2.63 1.37
C ASP A 1153 53.28 2.21 0.02
N PRO A 1154 54.60 2.35 -0.16
CA PRO A 1154 55.28 1.91 -1.38
C PRO A 1154 55.14 0.41 -1.66
N THR A 1155 54.89 -0.42 -0.63
CA THR A 1155 54.79 -1.88 -0.79
C THR A 1155 53.48 -2.31 -1.45
N ALA A 1156 52.49 -1.40 -1.49
CA ALA A 1156 51.23 -1.58 -2.20
C ALA A 1156 51.41 -2.03 -3.65
N ILE A 1157 52.50 -1.62 -4.31
CA ILE A 1157 52.75 -1.89 -5.72
C ILE A 1157 53.05 -3.36 -6.06
N HIS A 1158 53.44 -4.17 -5.08
CA HIS A 1158 53.64 -5.61 -5.29
C HIS A 1158 52.36 -6.41 -5.05
N SER A 1159 51.28 -5.79 -4.55
CA SER A 1159 50.01 -6.48 -4.35
C SER A 1159 49.28 -6.67 -5.68
N ALA A 1160 48.85 -7.90 -5.94
CA ALA A 1160 48.11 -8.26 -7.12
C ALA A 1160 46.59 -8.21 -6.88
N ASP A 1161 45.83 -7.84 -7.92
CA ASP A 1161 44.39 -8.01 -7.98
C ASP A 1161 44.02 -9.48 -8.23
N VAL A 1162 42.71 -9.76 -8.26
CA VAL A 1162 42.18 -11.12 -8.47
C VAL A 1162 42.60 -11.76 -9.82
N PHE A 1163 43.02 -10.95 -10.80
CA PHE A 1163 43.48 -11.40 -12.11
C PHE A 1163 45.02 -11.45 -12.24
N GLY A 1164 45.75 -11.09 -11.17
CA GLY A 1164 47.21 -11.08 -11.13
C GLY A 1164 47.88 -9.76 -11.55
N ARG A 1165 47.10 -8.69 -11.77
CA ARG A 1165 47.65 -7.36 -12.14
C ARG A 1165 48.08 -6.60 -10.89
N THR A 1166 49.16 -5.84 -10.97
CA THR A 1166 49.58 -4.92 -9.89
C THR A 1166 49.18 -3.47 -10.20
N PRO A 1167 49.30 -2.52 -9.25
CA PRO A 1167 49.11 -1.10 -9.53
C PRO A 1167 49.98 -0.59 -10.70
N LEU A 1168 51.21 -1.10 -10.87
CA LEU A 1168 52.05 -0.76 -12.03
C LEU A 1168 51.43 -1.22 -13.35
N HIS A 1169 50.93 -2.46 -13.42
CA HIS A 1169 50.24 -2.98 -14.61
C HIS A 1169 49.01 -2.13 -14.98
N VAL A 1170 48.25 -1.67 -13.98
CA VAL A 1170 47.08 -0.81 -14.19
C VAL A 1170 47.49 0.62 -14.58
N ALA A 1171 48.54 1.18 -13.96
CA ALA A 1171 49.03 2.51 -14.27
C ALA A 1171 49.54 2.66 -15.70
N VAL A 1172 50.26 1.65 -16.24
CA VAL A 1172 50.71 1.65 -17.63
C VAL A 1172 49.53 1.68 -18.61
N VAL A 1173 48.48 0.88 -18.35
CA VAL A 1173 47.25 0.89 -19.18
C VAL A 1173 46.52 2.23 -19.05
N TYR A 1174 46.26 2.70 -17.83
CA TYR A 1174 45.50 3.94 -17.62
C TYR A 1174 46.26 5.20 -18.08
N PHE A 1175 47.60 5.22 -18.03
CA PHE A 1175 48.38 6.27 -18.68
C PHE A 1175 48.24 6.24 -20.21
N ALA A 1176 48.38 5.07 -20.85
CA ALA A 1176 48.18 4.94 -22.30
C ALA A 1176 46.75 5.32 -22.76
N VAL A 1177 45.76 5.22 -21.86
CA VAL A 1177 44.36 5.58 -22.11
C VAL A 1177 44.06 7.06 -21.83
N HIS A 1178 44.66 7.66 -20.78
CA HIS A 1178 44.28 8.99 -20.25
C HIS A 1178 45.38 10.07 -20.31
N GLU A 1179 46.61 9.72 -20.67
CA GLU A 1179 47.78 10.62 -20.80
C GLU A 1179 48.09 11.46 -19.53
N ASN A 1180 47.65 11.00 -18.35
CA ASN A 1180 47.78 11.75 -17.08
C ASN A 1180 49.24 11.86 -16.61
N PRO A 1181 49.81 13.09 -16.49
CA PRO A 1181 51.21 13.28 -16.11
C PRO A 1181 51.59 12.75 -14.72
N SER A 1182 50.70 12.87 -13.72
CA SER A 1182 50.98 12.39 -12.35
C SER A 1182 50.97 10.85 -12.27
N ILE A 1183 50.22 10.17 -13.14
CA ILE A 1183 50.29 8.70 -13.28
C ILE A 1183 51.59 8.28 -13.98
N TRP A 1184 52.05 9.05 -14.97
CA TRP A 1184 53.37 8.82 -15.57
C TRP A 1184 54.51 9.03 -14.56
N GLU A 1185 54.45 10.09 -13.75
CA GLU A 1185 55.43 10.32 -12.68
C GLU A 1185 55.43 9.16 -11.66
N PHE A 1186 54.27 8.60 -11.32
CA PHE A 1186 54.18 7.38 -10.51
C PHE A 1186 54.90 6.20 -11.17
N VAL A 1187 54.69 5.95 -12.48
CA VAL A 1187 55.39 4.89 -13.21
C VAL A 1187 56.91 5.11 -13.21
N GLN A 1188 57.39 6.34 -13.44
CA GLN A 1188 58.81 6.68 -13.40
C GLN A 1188 59.43 6.46 -12.00
N ARG A 1189 58.83 7.05 -10.95
CA ARG A 1189 59.30 6.93 -9.55
C ARG A 1189 59.38 5.48 -9.07
N VAL A 1190 58.55 4.59 -9.62
CA VAL A 1190 58.57 3.15 -9.36
C VAL A 1190 59.74 2.48 -10.06
N THR A 1191 59.90 2.71 -11.37
CA THR A 1191 60.97 2.12 -12.18
C THR A 1191 62.35 2.52 -11.66
N ASP A 1192 62.53 3.78 -11.25
CA ASP A 1192 63.78 4.29 -10.68
C ASP A 1192 64.12 3.64 -9.32
N ARG A 1193 63.10 3.33 -8.51
CA ARG A 1193 63.26 2.82 -7.13
C ARG A 1193 63.52 1.31 -7.06
N GLU A 1194 62.97 0.55 -8.00
CA GLU A 1194 63.13 -0.91 -8.12
C GLU A 1194 64.50 -1.32 -8.74
N GLY A 1195 65.29 -0.35 -9.20
CA GLY A 1195 66.33 -0.47 -10.23
C GLY A 1195 67.47 -1.49 -10.05
N GLU A 1196 67.66 -2.09 -8.87
CA GLU A 1196 68.72 -3.10 -8.63
C GLU A 1196 68.21 -4.47 -8.15
N SER A 1197 66.94 -4.62 -7.75
CA SER A 1197 66.40 -5.88 -7.18
C SER A 1197 65.46 -6.64 -8.12
N ALA A 1198 64.99 -5.97 -9.19
CA ALA A 1198 63.71 -6.28 -9.79
C ALA A 1198 63.75 -7.06 -11.11
N THR A 1199 64.69 -7.99 -11.34
CA THR A 1199 64.78 -8.75 -12.62
C THR A 1199 63.45 -9.35 -13.05
N ARG A 1200 62.69 -9.91 -12.11
CA ARG A 1200 61.41 -10.59 -12.37
C ARG A 1200 60.24 -9.64 -12.62
N ALA A 1201 60.25 -8.45 -12.01
CA ALA A 1201 59.26 -7.42 -12.28
C ALA A 1201 59.63 -6.67 -13.58
N LYS A 1202 60.91 -6.56 -13.91
CA LYS A 1202 61.40 -6.10 -15.20
C LYS A 1202 61.00 -7.05 -16.33
N ASP A 1203 61.13 -8.36 -16.18
CA ASP A 1203 60.65 -9.33 -17.18
C ASP A 1203 59.14 -9.18 -17.45
N GLN A 1204 58.33 -8.89 -16.41
CA GLN A 1204 56.89 -8.65 -16.55
C GLN A 1204 56.54 -7.26 -17.09
N PHE A 1205 57.30 -6.23 -16.69
CA PHE A 1205 57.20 -4.88 -17.21
C PHE A 1205 57.57 -4.88 -18.69
N ASP A 1206 58.74 -5.40 -19.07
CA ASP A 1206 59.18 -5.54 -20.45
C ASP A 1206 58.20 -6.39 -21.27
N PHE A 1207 57.55 -7.43 -20.71
CA PHE A 1207 56.49 -8.17 -21.40
C PHE A 1207 55.23 -7.32 -21.65
N CYS A 1208 54.72 -6.62 -20.63
CA CYS A 1208 53.51 -5.78 -20.79
C CYS A 1208 53.79 -4.52 -21.62
N PHE A 1209 54.97 -3.93 -21.47
CA PHE A 1209 55.46 -2.77 -22.21
C PHE A 1209 55.77 -3.13 -23.66
N GLN A 1210 56.38 -4.29 -23.96
CA GLN A 1210 56.50 -4.77 -25.34
C GLN A 1210 55.14 -5.18 -25.93
N THR A 1211 54.21 -5.75 -25.16
CA THR A 1211 52.87 -6.07 -25.66
C THR A 1211 52.09 -4.79 -26.00
N ALA A 1212 52.12 -3.79 -25.11
CA ALA A 1212 51.56 -2.46 -25.37
C ALA A 1212 52.25 -1.80 -26.57
N ILE A 1213 53.58 -1.73 -26.61
CA ILE A 1213 54.34 -1.13 -27.71
C ILE A 1213 54.13 -1.86 -29.04
N GLN A 1214 54.05 -3.19 -29.09
CA GLN A 1214 53.73 -3.91 -30.32
C GLN A 1214 52.31 -3.58 -30.82
N TYR A 1215 51.34 -3.36 -29.92
CA TYR A 1215 49.99 -2.95 -30.29
C TYR A 1215 49.91 -1.47 -30.70
N ILE A 1216 50.61 -0.58 -29.99
CA ILE A 1216 50.70 0.87 -30.26
C ILE A 1216 51.44 1.12 -31.58
N LEU A 1217 52.56 0.43 -31.82
CA LEU A 1217 53.27 0.51 -33.10
C LEU A 1217 52.46 -0.17 -34.21
N GLY A 1218 51.84 -1.33 -33.97
CA GLY A 1218 51.01 -2.02 -34.96
C GLY A 1218 49.82 -1.18 -35.46
N SER A 1219 49.13 -0.48 -34.55
CA SER A 1219 48.02 0.42 -34.90
C SER A 1219 48.49 1.74 -35.54
N LYS A 1220 49.59 2.35 -35.07
CA LYS A 1220 50.15 3.57 -35.68
C LYS A 1220 50.80 3.31 -37.05
N LEU A 1221 51.37 2.12 -37.29
CA LEU A 1221 51.89 1.70 -38.61
C LEU A 1221 50.80 1.54 -39.67
N LEU A 1222 49.58 1.18 -39.27
CA LEU A 1222 48.44 1.06 -40.20
C LEU A 1222 47.73 2.40 -40.49
N SER A 1223 47.88 3.39 -39.60
CA SER A 1223 47.19 4.68 -39.70
C SER A 1223 48.08 5.86 -40.14
N THR A 1224 49.40 5.79 -39.94
CA THR A 1224 50.33 6.89 -40.28
C THR A 1224 51.64 6.39 -40.90
N GLY A 1225 51.84 6.69 -42.19
CA GLY A 1225 53.05 6.33 -42.95
C GLY A 1225 54.26 7.21 -42.65
N GLY A 1226 54.72 7.29 -41.39
CA GLY A 1226 55.78 8.20 -40.94
C GLY A 1226 56.74 7.56 -39.92
N LEU A 1227 57.69 6.75 -40.40
CA LEU A 1227 58.51 5.84 -39.58
C LEU A 1227 59.63 6.48 -38.71
N ALA A 1228 59.68 7.82 -38.58
CA ALA A 1228 60.94 8.52 -38.27
C ALA A 1228 61.05 9.21 -36.90
N HIS A 1229 59.96 9.45 -36.17
CA HIS A 1229 59.98 10.43 -35.05
C HIS A 1229 59.50 9.92 -33.68
N VAL A 1230 58.95 8.70 -33.59
CA VAL A 1230 58.34 8.16 -32.35
C VAL A 1230 59.30 7.27 -31.55
N THR A 1231 60.37 6.76 -32.16
CA THR A 1231 61.30 5.77 -31.58
C THR A 1231 62.35 6.33 -30.60
N ASN A 1232 62.17 7.56 -30.10
CA ASN A 1232 63.21 8.28 -29.36
C ASN A 1232 62.68 9.15 -28.18
N GLN A 1233 61.46 8.86 -27.70
CA GLN A 1233 60.89 9.35 -26.43
C GLN A 1233 60.26 8.18 -25.68
#